data_AF-A0A7W6WI80-F1
#
_entry.id   AF-A0A7W6WI80-F1
#
_cell.length_a   1.000
_cell.length_b   1.000
_cell.length_c   1.000
_cell.angle_alpha   90.00
_cell.angle_beta   90.00
_cell.angle_gamma   90.00
#
_symmetry.space_group_name_H-M   'P 1'
#
loop_
_entity.id
_entity.type
_entity.pdbx_description
1 polymer ?
#
loop_
_entity_poly.entity_id
_entity_poly.type
_entity_poly.pdbx_seq_one_letter_code
_entity_poly.pdbx_strand_id
1 'polypeptide(L)'
;MRDLSGGPRVLLKRLRELMAEPLEPQERLDRIVRQIASNMVAEVCSVYVLRSDGVLELYATEGLKKEAVHLSQLKMGQGLVGTIAASAQPLNLSDAQSHPAFRYLPETGEEIYHSFLGVPILRTGRSLGVLVVQNKASRTYREEELEALETTAMVLAEMIATGELKKITKPGLELDLTRSVTINGDTYNEGIGLGYVVLHEPRIVVTNLLNEDSEKEIRRLAEAMGSLRISIDDLLSSRDVSMEGEHREVLETYRMFAHDQGWVRKLEEAIRNGLTAEAAVEKVQSDTKARMIRLTDPYLRERMHDFEDLANRLLRQLTGYSGHTSGDGFPNDAIILARAMGAAELLDYPRANVRGLVLEEGAVTSHVVIVARAMGIPVIGQAAGVVALAENGDAVIIDGDGGHVHLRPLPEHQRSYEEKVRFRARRQEQFRALRSVEPLTRDGQRISLLMNAGLLVDLPQLAESGAEGIGLFRTELQFMIASTMPKADEQEIFYRNVLKQAAGRLVTFRTLDIGGDKVVPYFRGHEEENPALGWRAIRLSLDRPGLLRTQLRAMLKAAAGAELKLMVPMVTEVSEIAAVRELLQKEVQHLSRFGHGLPRKLQFGAMLEVPALLWQLDELMAAVDFVSVGSNDLFQFAMAVDRGNARVSDRFDTLGKPFLRLLRDIVRAGERNNTPVTLCGELAGKPISAMALLGLGFRSVSMSPASIGPVKAMLLGLDAAALAKVMNEALDDIHATTPMREVLAHFAESHNIPL
;
A
#
# COMPACT_ATOMS: atom_id res chain seq x y z
N MET A 1 -14.04 48.58 -38.48
CA MET A 1 -14.43 47.84 -37.27
C MET A 1 -13.17 47.21 -36.72
N ARG A 2 -12.67 47.68 -35.57
CA ARG A 2 -11.45 47.18 -34.93
C ARG A 2 -11.79 45.91 -34.14
N ASP A 3 -11.02 44.85 -34.33
CA ASP A 3 -10.94 43.71 -33.41
C ASP A 3 -10.65 44.23 -32.00
N LEU A 4 -11.64 44.17 -31.12
CA LEU A 4 -11.55 44.58 -29.71
C LEU A 4 -11.61 43.39 -28.74
N SER A 5 -11.69 42.16 -29.23
CA SER A 5 -11.47 40.97 -28.39
C SER A 5 -9.97 40.73 -28.27
N GLY A 6 -9.36 41.19 -27.18
CA GLY A 6 -8.03 40.70 -26.79
C GLY A 6 -8.17 39.19 -26.59
N GLY A 7 -7.54 38.39 -27.45
CA GLY A 7 -7.67 36.93 -27.41
C GLY A 7 -7.28 36.32 -26.04
N PRO A 8 -7.52 35.01 -25.83
CA PRO A 8 -7.34 34.32 -24.55
C PRO A 8 -6.00 34.61 -23.84
N ARG A 9 -4.92 34.75 -24.63
CA ARG A 9 -3.58 35.11 -24.18
C ARG A 9 -3.47 36.46 -23.47
N VAL A 10 -4.22 37.48 -23.91
CA VAL A 10 -4.17 38.83 -23.32
C VAL A 10 -4.82 38.83 -21.94
N LEU A 11 -5.95 38.12 -21.80
CA LEU A 11 -6.62 37.92 -20.52
C LEU A 11 -5.71 37.19 -19.53
N LEU A 12 -5.11 36.07 -19.92
CA LEU A 12 -4.23 35.29 -19.04
C LEU A 12 -2.96 36.04 -18.63
N LYS A 13 -2.35 36.81 -19.54
CA LYS A 13 -1.21 37.66 -19.21
C LYS A 13 -1.56 38.70 -18.13
N ARG A 14 -2.72 39.34 -18.27
CA ARG A 14 -3.23 40.32 -17.29
C ARG A 14 -3.59 39.67 -15.95
N LEU A 15 -4.15 38.46 -15.98
CA LEU A 15 -4.42 37.69 -14.76
C LEU A 15 -3.12 37.35 -14.03
N ARG A 16 -2.06 36.97 -14.75
CA ARG A 16 -0.73 36.75 -14.17
C ARG A 16 -0.18 37.96 -13.44
N GLU A 17 -0.27 39.13 -14.08
CA GLU A 17 0.18 40.41 -13.50
C GLU A 17 -0.58 40.70 -12.21
N LEU A 18 -1.90 40.55 -12.21
CA LEU A 18 -2.75 40.71 -11.00
C LEU A 18 -2.45 39.68 -9.90
N MET A 19 -2.09 38.45 -10.27
CA MET A 19 -1.68 37.42 -9.31
C MET A 19 -0.32 37.72 -8.66
N ALA A 20 0.58 38.38 -9.39
CA ALA A 20 1.91 38.76 -8.88
C ALA A 20 1.89 40.05 -8.05
N GLU A 21 0.83 40.86 -8.13
CA GLU A 21 0.68 42.09 -7.33
C GLU A 21 0.39 41.77 -5.85
N PRO A 22 1.00 42.50 -4.89
CA PRO A 22 0.75 42.35 -3.47
C PRO A 22 -0.58 43.02 -3.06
N LEU A 23 -1.70 42.41 -3.43
CA LEU A 23 -3.06 42.88 -3.12
C LEU A 23 -3.69 42.04 -2.02
N GLU A 24 -4.63 42.62 -1.28
CA GLU A 24 -5.50 41.84 -0.40
C GLU A 24 -6.40 40.90 -1.23
N PRO A 25 -6.72 39.67 -0.75
CA PRO A 25 -7.25 38.64 -1.66
C PRO A 25 -8.66 38.95 -2.20
N GLN A 26 -9.48 39.74 -1.49
CA GLN A 26 -10.81 40.16 -1.95
C GLN A 26 -10.67 41.22 -3.05
N GLU A 27 -9.76 42.16 -2.86
CA GLU A 27 -9.46 43.18 -3.87
C GLU A 27 -8.89 42.54 -5.14
N ARG A 28 -8.07 41.49 -4.99
CA ARG A 28 -7.56 40.69 -6.11
C ARG A 28 -8.71 40.01 -6.87
N LEU A 29 -9.60 39.30 -6.18
CA LEU A 29 -10.77 38.67 -6.79
C LEU A 29 -11.66 39.68 -7.53
N ASP A 30 -11.94 40.83 -6.93
CA ASP A 30 -12.74 41.90 -7.52
C ASP A 30 -12.11 42.46 -8.81
N ARG A 31 -10.77 42.61 -8.83
CA ARG A 31 -10.04 43.03 -10.05
C ARG A 31 -10.04 41.94 -11.12
N ILE A 32 -9.94 40.67 -10.71
CA ILE A 32 -10.00 39.53 -11.63
C ILE A 32 -11.36 39.47 -12.33
N VAL A 33 -12.48 39.53 -11.61
CA VAL A 33 -13.82 39.48 -12.23
C VAL A 33 -14.07 40.66 -13.17
N ARG A 34 -13.58 41.87 -12.83
CA ARG A 34 -13.61 43.03 -13.75
C ARG A 34 -12.83 42.79 -15.03
N GLN A 35 -11.63 42.22 -14.90
CA GLN A 35 -10.76 41.96 -16.05
C GLN A 35 -11.37 40.89 -16.96
N ILE A 36 -12.01 39.86 -16.39
CA ILE A 36 -12.72 38.83 -17.15
C ILE A 36 -13.91 39.45 -17.88
N ALA A 37 -14.76 40.21 -17.18
CA ALA A 37 -15.91 40.89 -17.77
C ALA A 37 -15.51 41.78 -18.95
N SER A 38 -14.45 42.59 -18.77
CA SER A 38 -13.96 43.49 -19.82
C SER A 38 -13.41 42.76 -21.05
N ASN A 39 -12.68 41.64 -20.87
CA ASN A 39 -12.10 40.92 -22.01
C ASN A 39 -13.13 40.08 -22.75
N MET A 40 -14.12 39.52 -22.04
CA MET A 40 -15.21 38.74 -22.65
C MET A 40 -16.35 39.60 -23.20
N VAL A 41 -16.29 40.92 -23.00
CA VAL A 41 -17.38 41.86 -23.31
C VAL A 41 -18.68 41.41 -22.64
N ALA A 42 -18.55 40.90 -21.41
CA ALA A 42 -19.66 40.47 -20.58
C ALA A 42 -20.10 41.62 -19.67
N GLU A 43 -21.41 41.77 -19.47
CA GLU A 43 -21.95 42.77 -18.54
C GLU A 43 -21.90 42.27 -17.09
N VAL A 44 -21.80 40.96 -16.89
CA VAL A 44 -21.62 40.33 -15.58
C VAL A 44 -20.46 39.35 -15.62
N CYS A 45 -19.65 39.32 -14.56
CA CYS A 45 -18.76 38.21 -14.23
C CYS A 45 -18.84 37.93 -12.73
N SER A 46 -19.03 36.67 -12.34
CA SER A 46 -19.22 36.27 -10.94
C SER A 46 -18.44 34.99 -10.60
N VAL A 47 -17.86 34.94 -9.39
CA VAL A 47 -17.14 33.78 -8.86
C VAL A 47 -17.88 33.25 -7.64
N TYR A 48 -18.35 32.01 -7.73
CA TYR A 48 -18.91 31.24 -6.63
C TYR A 48 -17.88 30.24 -6.12
N VAL A 49 -17.66 30.18 -4.81
CA VAL A 49 -16.72 29.23 -4.19
C VAL A 49 -17.50 28.19 -3.40
N LEU A 50 -17.16 26.92 -3.58
CA LEU A 50 -17.77 25.81 -2.87
C LEU A 50 -17.19 25.70 -1.46
N ARG A 51 -18.08 25.80 -0.46
CA ARG A 51 -17.76 25.62 0.94
C ARG A 51 -17.80 24.15 1.34
N SER A 52 -17.18 23.85 2.48
CA SER A 52 -17.10 22.50 3.06
C SER A 52 -18.45 21.91 3.49
N ASP A 53 -19.48 22.74 3.69
CA ASP A 53 -20.87 22.30 3.94
C ASP A 53 -21.66 21.99 2.64
N GLY A 54 -20.99 22.02 1.48
CA GLY A 54 -21.61 21.74 0.18
C GLY A 54 -22.41 22.91 -0.40
N VAL A 55 -22.19 24.13 0.11
CA VAL A 55 -22.85 25.36 -0.32
C VAL A 55 -21.90 26.21 -1.16
N LEU A 56 -22.34 26.61 -2.35
CA LEU A 56 -21.70 27.62 -3.19
C LEU A 56 -22.10 29.00 -2.69
N GLU A 57 -21.13 29.83 -2.39
CA GLU A 57 -21.32 31.22 -1.96
C GLU A 57 -20.71 32.16 -2.99
N LEU A 58 -21.37 33.30 -3.25
CA LEU A 58 -20.85 34.33 -4.15
C LEU A 58 -19.72 35.12 -3.47
N TYR A 59 -18.49 35.01 -3.98
CA TYR A 59 -17.31 35.68 -3.39
C TYR A 59 -16.93 36.97 -4.10
N ALA A 60 -17.20 37.08 -5.41
CA ALA A 60 -16.92 38.30 -6.16
C ALA A 60 -17.84 38.42 -7.36
N THR A 61 -18.21 39.66 -7.71
CA THR A 61 -19.00 39.95 -8.90
C THR A 61 -18.67 41.32 -9.46
N GLU A 62 -18.73 41.44 -10.79
CA GLU A 62 -18.85 42.70 -11.52
C GLU A 62 -20.19 42.65 -12.27
N GLY A 63 -21.00 43.70 -12.18
CA GLY A 63 -22.30 43.80 -12.86
C GLY A 63 -23.53 43.46 -12.03
N LEU A 64 -23.47 42.46 -11.13
CA LEU A 64 -24.55 42.19 -10.16
C LEU A 64 -24.50 43.15 -8.97
N LYS A 65 -25.54 43.14 -8.13
CA LYS A 65 -25.58 43.91 -6.88
C LYS A 65 -24.42 43.53 -5.96
N LYS A 66 -23.63 44.50 -5.51
CA LYS A 66 -22.46 44.26 -4.65
C LYS A 66 -22.84 43.72 -3.27
N GLU A 67 -24.04 44.06 -2.80
CA GLU A 67 -24.60 43.61 -1.53
C GLU A 67 -24.90 42.09 -1.53
N ALA A 68 -24.92 41.46 -2.71
CA ALA A 68 -25.15 40.03 -2.87
C ALA A 68 -23.91 39.16 -2.56
N VAL A 69 -22.72 39.77 -2.54
CA VAL A 69 -21.44 39.11 -2.21
C VAL A 69 -21.47 38.66 -0.74
N HIS A 70 -21.10 37.42 -0.47
CA HIS A 70 -21.22 36.71 0.82
C HIS A 70 -22.64 36.52 1.37
N LEU A 71 -23.67 36.94 0.63
CA LEU A 71 -25.08 36.73 0.99
C LEU A 71 -25.71 35.61 0.15
N SER A 72 -25.43 35.60 -1.14
CA SER A 72 -26.04 34.66 -2.10
C SER A 72 -25.45 33.26 -1.96
N GLN A 73 -26.30 32.28 -1.70
CA GLN A 73 -25.91 30.89 -1.43
C GLN A 73 -26.76 29.87 -2.21
N LEU A 74 -26.11 28.86 -2.77
CA LEU A 74 -26.74 27.78 -3.53
C LEU A 74 -26.17 26.42 -3.10
N LYS A 75 -27.00 25.40 -2.97
CA LYS A 75 -26.49 24.03 -2.75
C LYS A 75 -25.98 23.42 -4.05
N MET A 76 -25.11 22.42 -3.93
CA MET A 76 -24.78 21.54 -5.06
C MET A 76 -26.05 20.99 -5.74
N GLY A 77 -26.12 21.08 -7.07
CA GLY A 77 -27.27 20.68 -7.87
C GLY A 77 -28.44 21.68 -7.90
N GLN A 78 -28.32 22.84 -7.24
CA GLN A 78 -29.37 23.85 -7.18
C GLN A 78 -29.06 25.06 -8.07
N GLY A 79 -29.98 25.42 -8.97
CA GLY A 79 -29.75 26.52 -9.92
C GLY A 79 -28.75 26.14 -11.02
N LEU A 80 -28.50 27.03 -11.98
CA LEU A 80 -27.50 26.77 -13.04
C LEU A 80 -26.10 26.61 -12.46
N VAL A 81 -25.75 27.44 -11.48
CA VAL A 81 -24.46 27.41 -10.77
C VAL A 81 -24.28 26.10 -9.99
N GLY A 82 -25.26 25.70 -9.16
CA GLY A 82 -25.18 24.42 -8.46
C GLY A 82 -25.19 23.22 -9.41
N THR A 83 -25.87 23.32 -10.56
CA THR A 83 -25.82 22.28 -11.60
C THR A 83 -24.41 22.13 -12.17
N ILE A 84 -23.72 23.23 -12.49
CA ILE A 84 -22.33 23.20 -12.99
C ILE A 84 -21.38 22.60 -11.97
N ALA A 85 -21.50 23.01 -10.70
CA ALA A 85 -20.65 22.47 -9.64
C ALA A 85 -20.85 20.96 -9.44
N ALA A 86 -22.10 20.49 -9.48
CA ALA A 86 -22.43 19.07 -9.35
C ALA A 86 -22.10 18.26 -10.61
N SER A 87 -22.17 18.86 -11.79
CA SER A 87 -21.87 18.19 -13.06
C SER A 87 -20.40 18.21 -13.43
N ALA A 88 -19.63 19.15 -12.89
CA ALA A 88 -18.29 19.50 -13.34
C ALA A 88 -18.24 19.77 -14.87
N GLN A 89 -19.33 20.30 -15.45
CA GLN A 89 -19.43 20.62 -16.87
C GLN A 89 -19.90 22.06 -17.09
N PRO A 90 -19.39 22.74 -18.12
CA PRO A 90 -19.83 24.08 -18.46
C PRO A 90 -21.28 24.08 -18.99
N LEU A 91 -21.97 25.22 -18.81
CA LEU A 91 -23.25 25.50 -19.45
C LEU A 91 -23.14 26.79 -20.25
N ASN A 92 -23.49 26.74 -21.54
CA ASN A 92 -23.51 27.88 -22.46
C ASN A 92 -24.92 28.00 -23.04
N LEU A 93 -25.69 28.97 -22.55
CA LEU A 93 -27.11 29.15 -22.82
C LEU A 93 -27.36 30.53 -23.42
N SER A 94 -28.14 30.59 -24.49
CA SER A 94 -28.59 31.86 -25.07
C SER A 94 -29.67 32.55 -24.24
N ASP A 95 -30.45 31.77 -23.49
CA ASP A 95 -31.44 32.24 -22.52
C ASP A 95 -31.44 31.34 -21.27
N ALA A 96 -30.86 31.85 -20.18
CA ALA A 96 -30.75 31.18 -18.89
C ALA A 96 -32.11 30.86 -18.28
N GLN A 97 -33.09 31.75 -18.43
CA GLN A 97 -34.39 31.66 -17.76
C GLN A 97 -35.26 30.52 -18.31
N SER A 98 -35.01 30.12 -19.57
CA SER A 98 -35.69 29.00 -20.22
C SER A 98 -35.21 27.62 -19.73
N HIS A 99 -34.08 27.55 -19.02
CA HIS A 99 -33.47 26.28 -18.65
C HIS A 99 -34.17 25.67 -17.41
N PRO A 100 -34.49 24.35 -17.39
CA PRO A 100 -35.24 23.72 -16.28
C PRO A 100 -34.59 23.83 -14.91
N ALA A 101 -33.26 23.92 -14.86
CA ALA A 101 -32.49 24.09 -13.63
C ALA A 101 -32.32 25.55 -13.19
N PHE A 102 -32.88 26.53 -13.91
CA PHE A 102 -32.80 27.94 -13.53
C PHE A 102 -33.50 28.19 -12.20
N ARG A 103 -32.83 28.93 -11.31
CA ARG A 103 -33.39 29.34 -10.03
C ARG A 103 -33.09 30.80 -9.81
N TYR A 104 -34.15 31.58 -9.62
CA TYR A 104 -34.06 33.02 -9.42
C TYR A 104 -33.55 33.37 -8.01
N LEU A 105 -32.52 34.21 -7.93
CA LEU A 105 -32.02 34.82 -6.70
C LEU A 105 -32.32 36.34 -6.70
N PRO A 106 -33.38 36.81 -6.03
CA PRO A 106 -33.79 38.23 -6.07
C PRO A 106 -32.73 39.20 -5.53
N GLU A 107 -31.86 38.73 -4.63
CA GLU A 107 -30.76 39.50 -4.05
C GLU A 107 -29.67 39.86 -5.07
N THR A 108 -29.50 39.10 -6.17
CA THR A 108 -28.46 39.34 -7.17
C THR A 108 -28.86 40.37 -8.23
N GLY A 109 -30.17 40.49 -8.51
CA GLY A 109 -30.70 41.35 -9.60
C GLY A 109 -30.46 40.79 -11.00
N GLU A 110 -30.33 39.46 -11.12
CA GLU A 110 -29.93 38.81 -12.37
C GLU A 110 -31.04 38.71 -13.44
N GLU A 111 -32.28 39.13 -13.14
CA GLU A 111 -33.45 38.93 -14.01
C GLU A 111 -33.37 39.61 -15.40
N ILE A 112 -32.52 40.61 -15.54
CA ILE A 112 -32.37 41.37 -16.79
C ILE A 112 -31.39 40.73 -17.77
N TYR A 113 -30.65 39.70 -17.34
CA TYR A 113 -29.66 39.01 -18.18
C TYR A 113 -30.27 37.75 -18.80
N HIS A 114 -29.99 37.57 -20.09
CA HIS A 114 -30.53 36.48 -20.89
C HIS A 114 -29.45 35.42 -21.15
N SER A 115 -28.32 35.77 -21.78
CA SER A 115 -27.27 34.78 -22.05
C SER A 115 -26.47 34.45 -20.79
N PHE A 116 -26.07 33.18 -20.67
CA PHE A 116 -25.31 32.65 -19.54
C PHE A 116 -24.23 31.71 -20.03
N LEU A 117 -22.99 31.96 -19.59
CA LEU A 117 -21.89 31.02 -19.72
C LEU A 117 -21.29 30.79 -18.33
N GLY A 118 -21.36 29.56 -17.84
CA GLY A 118 -20.77 29.16 -16.58
C GLY A 118 -19.83 27.98 -16.78
N VAL A 119 -18.66 28.04 -16.14
CA VAL A 119 -17.64 26.99 -16.17
C VAL A 119 -17.28 26.57 -14.74
N PRO A 120 -17.02 25.28 -14.49
CA PRO A 120 -16.59 24.84 -13.17
C PRO A 120 -15.16 25.28 -12.89
N ILE A 121 -14.90 25.70 -11.66
CA ILE A 121 -13.55 25.89 -11.14
C ILE A 121 -13.10 24.54 -10.60
N LEU A 122 -12.26 23.83 -11.36
CA LEU A 122 -11.85 22.47 -11.06
C LEU A 122 -10.40 22.43 -10.59
N ARG A 123 -10.12 21.54 -9.64
CA ARG A 123 -8.76 21.11 -9.30
C ARG A 123 -8.77 19.61 -9.12
N THR A 124 -7.90 18.90 -9.85
CA THR A 124 -7.75 17.42 -9.75
C THR A 124 -9.08 16.65 -9.90
N GLY A 125 -10.01 17.16 -10.71
CA GLY A 125 -11.33 16.58 -10.93
C GLY A 125 -12.38 16.83 -9.84
N ARG A 126 -12.08 17.64 -8.81
CA ARG A 126 -13.07 18.13 -7.82
C ARG A 126 -13.47 19.58 -8.15
N SER A 127 -14.75 19.90 -7.95
CA SER A 127 -15.24 21.27 -8.08
C SER A 127 -14.91 22.07 -6.83
N LEU A 128 -14.16 23.17 -7.00
CA LEU A 128 -13.88 24.17 -5.97
C LEU A 128 -14.86 25.34 -6.03
N GLY A 129 -15.64 25.45 -7.11
CA GLY A 129 -16.50 26.59 -7.37
C GLY A 129 -16.99 26.66 -8.80
N VAL A 130 -17.57 27.80 -9.17
CA VAL A 130 -18.09 28.08 -10.50
C VAL A 130 -17.81 29.53 -10.88
N LEU A 131 -17.29 29.73 -12.08
CA LEU A 131 -17.08 31.04 -12.69
C LEU A 131 -18.17 31.28 -13.74
N VAL A 132 -18.83 32.43 -13.69
CA VAL A 132 -20.02 32.74 -14.51
C VAL A 132 -19.86 34.08 -15.21
N VAL A 133 -20.29 34.17 -16.46
CA VAL A 133 -20.47 35.42 -17.21
C VAL A 133 -21.86 35.50 -17.85
N GLN A 134 -22.44 36.71 -17.91
CA GLN A 134 -23.79 36.94 -18.46
C GLN A 134 -23.87 38.24 -19.28
N ASN A 135 -24.87 38.32 -20.17
CA ASN A 135 -25.23 39.53 -20.93
C ASN A 135 -26.75 39.67 -21.07
N LYS A 136 -27.22 40.91 -21.23
CA LYS A 136 -28.62 41.24 -21.56
C LYS A 136 -28.99 40.82 -22.97
N ALA A 137 -28.04 40.87 -23.90
CA ALA A 137 -28.31 40.36 -25.25
C ALA A 137 -28.40 38.83 -25.23
N SER A 138 -29.47 38.26 -25.81
CA SER A 138 -29.55 36.82 -26.06
C SER A 138 -28.50 36.44 -27.10
N ARG A 139 -27.44 35.77 -26.67
CA ARG A 139 -26.32 35.30 -27.51
C ARG A 139 -25.78 33.97 -27.00
N THR A 140 -25.22 33.16 -27.89
CA THR A 140 -24.44 31.98 -27.51
C THR A 140 -22.96 32.35 -27.58
N TYR A 141 -22.20 32.05 -26.53
CA TYR A 141 -20.75 32.30 -26.53
C TYR A 141 -20.07 31.32 -27.48
N ARG A 142 -19.01 31.76 -28.17
CA ARG A 142 -18.22 30.91 -29.08
C ARG A 142 -17.36 29.92 -28.29
N GLU A 143 -16.90 28.86 -28.94
CA GLU A 143 -16.00 27.87 -28.31
C GLU A 143 -14.71 28.52 -27.79
N GLU A 144 -14.14 29.47 -28.54
CA GLU A 144 -12.96 30.24 -28.10
C GLU A 144 -13.21 31.03 -26.79
N GLU A 145 -14.43 31.54 -26.60
CA GLU A 145 -14.81 32.29 -25.38
C GLU A 145 -15.03 31.33 -24.20
N LEU A 146 -15.61 30.15 -24.45
CA LEU A 146 -15.75 29.07 -23.46
C LEU A 146 -14.37 28.60 -22.98
N GLU A 147 -13.46 28.29 -23.90
CA GLU A 147 -12.11 27.82 -23.58
C GLU A 147 -11.30 28.87 -22.79
N ALA A 148 -11.45 30.15 -23.14
CA ALA A 148 -10.81 31.23 -22.42
C ALA A 148 -11.30 31.32 -20.97
N LEU A 149 -12.61 31.15 -20.75
CA LEU A 149 -13.21 31.18 -19.43
C LEU A 149 -12.82 29.95 -18.59
N GLU A 150 -12.78 28.75 -19.18
CA GLU A 150 -12.29 27.53 -18.52
C GLU A 150 -10.82 27.65 -18.11
N THR A 151 -9.98 28.19 -18.99
CA THR A 151 -8.56 28.40 -18.70
C THR A 151 -8.38 29.42 -17.57
N THR A 152 -9.23 30.44 -17.53
CA THR A 152 -9.27 31.41 -16.42
C THR A 152 -9.74 30.77 -15.12
N ALA A 153 -10.75 29.90 -15.17
CA ALA A 153 -11.24 29.16 -14.01
C ALA A 153 -10.15 28.25 -13.42
N MET A 154 -9.30 27.65 -14.25
CA MET A 154 -8.16 26.86 -13.78
C MET A 154 -7.14 27.70 -13.00
N VAL A 155 -6.83 28.92 -13.45
CA VAL A 155 -5.94 29.83 -12.71
C VAL A 155 -6.57 30.24 -11.36
N LEU A 156 -7.87 30.51 -11.35
CA LEU A 156 -8.62 30.80 -10.12
C LEU A 156 -8.63 29.60 -9.14
N ALA A 157 -8.65 28.37 -9.66
CA ALA A 157 -8.61 27.17 -8.82
C ALA A 157 -7.36 27.11 -7.95
N GLU A 158 -6.21 27.52 -8.49
CA GLU A 158 -4.95 27.52 -7.74
C GLU A 158 -4.90 28.63 -6.68
N MET A 159 -5.48 29.79 -6.97
CA MET A 159 -5.65 30.86 -5.97
C MET A 159 -6.55 30.43 -4.80
N ILE A 160 -7.62 29.70 -5.08
CA ILE A 160 -8.50 29.13 -4.03
C ILE A 160 -7.74 28.10 -3.21
N ALA A 161 -6.94 27.25 -3.87
CA ALA A 161 -6.23 26.16 -3.23
C ALA A 161 -5.03 26.58 -2.36
N THR A 162 -4.26 27.58 -2.79
CA THR A 162 -3.12 28.13 -2.05
C THR A 162 -3.52 28.84 -0.74
N GLY A 163 -4.83 28.96 -0.48
CA GLY A 163 -5.36 29.44 0.79
C GLY A 163 -5.33 30.96 0.93
N GLU A 164 -5.11 31.72 -0.16
CA GLU A 164 -5.19 33.19 -0.12
C GLU A 164 -6.59 33.66 0.32
N LEU A 165 -7.62 32.89 -0.01
CA LEU A 165 -9.01 33.15 0.41
C LEU A 165 -9.30 32.84 1.89
N LYS A 166 -8.35 32.25 2.64
CA LYS A 166 -8.48 32.00 4.08
C LYS A 166 -8.60 33.29 4.91
N LYS A 167 -8.11 34.43 4.39
CA LYS A 167 -8.17 35.72 5.10
C LYS A 167 -9.57 36.38 5.07
N ILE A 168 -10.45 35.92 4.18
CA ILE A 168 -11.76 36.56 3.91
C ILE A 168 -12.93 35.65 4.36
N THR A 169 -12.63 34.38 4.63
CA THR A 169 -13.59 33.42 5.18
C THR A 169 -13.87 33.72 6.65
N LYS A 170 -15.16 33.67 7.06
CA LYS A 170 -15.55 33.83 8.47
C LYS A 170 -14.86 32.75 9.34
N PRO A 171 -14.45 33.06 10.58
CA PRO A 171 -13.86 32.06 11.49
C PRO A 171 -14.79 30.85 11.66
N GLY A 172 -14.28 29.63 11.43
CA GLY A 172 -15.04 28.37 11.50
C GLY A 172 -15.43 27.74 10.15
N LEU A 173 -15.03 28.35 9.03
CA LEU A 173 -15.31 27.89 7.67
C LEU A 173 -13.99 27.57 6.93
N GLU A 174 -13.44 26.39 7.19
CA GLU A 174 -12.22 25.91 6.50
C GLU A 174 -12.55 25.24 5.16
N LEU A 175 -11.62 25.39 4.20
CA LEU A 175 -11.57 24.62 2.94
C LEU A 175 -11.31 23.13 3.27
N ASP A 176 -11.98 22.22 2.56
CA ASP A 176 -12.08 20.77 2.89
C ASP A 176 -10.73 19.99 2.99
N LEU A 177 -9.61 20.59 2.57
CA LEU A 177 -8.31 19.92 2.48
C LEU A 177 -7.45 19.99 3.77
N THR A 178 -7.76 20.83 4.76
CA THR A 178 -6.90 21.02 5.96
C THR A 178 -7.40 20.37 7.25
N ARG A 179 -8.60 19.77 7.26
CA ARG A 179 -9.16 19.18 8.48
C ARG A 179 -8.43 17.90 8.90
N SER A 180 -8.55 17.59 10.20
CA SER A 180 -8.24 16.27 10.72
C SER A 180 -9.17 15.24 10.07
N VAL A 181 -8.61 14.17 9.53
CA VAL A 181 -9.37 13.10 8.89
C VAL A 181 -8.93 11.76 9.47
N THR A 182 -9.90 10.91 9.78
CA THR A 182 -9.65 9.51 10.09
C THR A 182 -10.13 8.65 8.94
N ILE A 183 -9.26 7.79 8.46
CA ILE A 183 -9.52 6.85 7.37
C ILE A 183 -9.44 5.45 7.98
N ASN A 184 -10.42 4.62 7.63
CA ASN A 184 -10.44 3.22 8.03
C ASN A 184 -9.83 2.39 6.89
N GLY A 185 -9.02 1.42 7.27
CA GLY A 185 -8.48 0.40 6.39
C GLY A 185 -8.39 -0.94 7.12
N ASP A 186 -7.78 -1.91 6.46
CA ASP A 186 -7.57 -3.25 7.00
C ASP A 186 -6.21 -3.33 7.70
N THR A 187 -6.17 -4.02 8.85
CA THR A 187 -4.94 -4.31 9.58
C THR A 187 -4.09 -5.35 8.83
N TYR A 188 -2.99 -4.89 8.24
CA TYR A 188 -2.06 -5.77 7.52
C TYR A 188 -0.80 -6.06 8.34
N ASN A 189 -0.39 -5.18 9.24
CA ASN A 189 0.57 -5.48 10.29
C ASN A 189 0.28 -4.64 11.54
N GLU A 190 0.22 -5.30 12.70
CA GLU A 190 -0.05 -4.69 14.00
C GLU A 190 1.06 -3.68 14.39
N GLY A 191 0.73 -2.69 15.22
CA GLY A 191 1.68 -1.68 15.69
C GLY A 191 1.14 -0.24 15.57
N ILE A 192 1.85 0.73 16.17
CA ILE A 192 1.48 2.15 16.08
C ILE A 192 2.65 2.92 15.47
N GLY A 193 2.39 3.64 14.39
CA GLY A 193 3.34 4.56 13.77
C GLY A 193 2.93 6.01 14.03
N LEU A 194 3.86 6.81 14.56
CA LEU A 194 3.71 8.25 14.73
C LEU A 194 4.75 8.92 13.82
N GLY A 195 4.34 9.89 13.02
CA GLY A 195 5.28 10.52 12.10
C GLY A 195 4.66 11.52 11.14
N TYR A 196 5.34 11.69 10.01
CA TYR A 196 4.97 12.61 8.95
C TYR A 196 4.80 11.87 7.63
N VAL A 197 3.80 12.30 6.84
CA VAL A 197 3.49 11.70 5.56
C VAL A 197 4.65 11.87 4.59
N VAL A 198 5.04 10.75 3.97
CA VAL A 198 5.86 10.71 2.76
C VAL A 198 5.07 9.96 1.69
N LEU A 199 4.63 10.69 0.66
CA LEU A 199 3.99 10.12 -0.52
C LEU A 199 5.05 9.43 -1.36
N HIS A 200 4.89 8.12 -1.56
CA HIS A 200 5.82 7.31 -2.37
C HIS A 200 5.96 7.85 -3.79
N GLU A 201 4.82 8.25 -4.37
CA GLU A 201 4.77 8.99 -5.62
C GLU A 201 4.36 10.43 -5.30
N PRO A 202 5.31 11.36 -5.10
CA PRO A 202 4.98 12.73 -4.77
C PRO A 202 4.19 13.36 -5.92
N ARG A 203 3.16 14.14 -5.57
CA ARG A 203 2.39 14.93 -6.55
C ARG A 203 3.33 15.89 -7.26
N ILE A 204 3.23 15.93 -8.59
CA ILE A 204 3.93 16.92 -9.40
C ILE A 204 3.11 18.21 -9.29
N VAL A 205 3.58 19.13 -8.46
CA VAL A 205 2.93 20.43 -8.31
C VAL A 205 3.36 21.32 -9.47
N VAL A 206 2.44 21.64 -10.37
CA VAL A 206 2.68 22.61 -11.43
C VAL A 206 2.68 24.01 -10.82
N THR A 207 3.86 24.48 -10.45
CA THR A 207 4.02 25.79 -9.77
C THR A 207 3.86 26.98 -10.70
N ASN A 208 4.07 26.79 -12.02
CA ASN A 208 3.94 27.84 -13.00
C ASN A 208 2.95 27.44 -14.09
N LEU A 209 1.79 28.09 -14.12
CA LEU A 209 0.67 27.71 -15.00
C LEU A 209 0.73 28.38 -16.37
N LEU A 210 1.42 29.52 -16.50
CA LEU A 210 1.33 30.40 -17.67
C LEU A 210 2.65 30.49 -18.43
N ASN A 211 2.58 30.36 -19.76
CA ASN A 211 3.73 30.45 -20.64
C ASN A 211 3.99 31.88 -21.15
N GLU A 212 5.23 32.14 -21.54
CA GLU A 212 5.64 33.38 -22.23
C GLU A 212 5.92 33.15 -23.71
N ASP A 213 6.37 31.94 -24.05
CA ASP A 213 6.68 31.51 -25.40
C ASP A 213 6.06 30.14 -25.64
N SER A 214 4.91 30.12 -26.32
CA SER A 214 4.22 28.87 -26.63
C SER A 214 5.00 28.00 -27.60
N GLU A 215 5.85 28.54 -28.48
CA GLU A 215 6.67 27.73 -29.39
C GLU A 215 7.78 27.00 -28.61
N LYS A 216 8.31 27.63 -27.56
CA LYS A 216 9.21 26.96 -26.61
C LYS A 216 8.50 25.85 -25.85
N GLU A 217 7.31 26.09 -25.31
CA GLU A 217 6.56 25.07 -24.57
C GLU A 217 6.06 23.92 -25.46
N ILE A 218 5.65 24.19 -26.70
CA ILE A 218 5.30 23.17 -27.70
C ILE A 218 6.52 22.28 -27.99
N ARG A 219 7.72 22.85 -28.13
CA ARG A 219 8.96 22.07 -28.29
C ARG A 219 9.27 21.22 -27.05
N ARG A 220 9.13 21.76 -25.83
CA ARG A 220 9.30 21.00 -24.58
C ARG A 220 8.31 19.83 -24.49
N LEU A 221 7.05 20.06 -24.84
CA LEU A 221 6.03 19.01 -24.90
C LEU A 221 6.40 17.94 -25.93
N ALA A 222 6.83 18.34 -27.13
CA ALA A 222 7.22 17.40 -28.18
C ALA A 222 8.42 16.53 -27.78
N GLU A 223 9.42 17.12 -27.13
CA GLU A 223 10.57 16.38 -26.58
C GLU A 223 10.14 15.39 -25.49
N ALA A 224 9.36 15.82 -24.51
CA ALA A 224 8.88 14.95 -23.43
C ALA A 224 7.97 13.83 -23.94
N MET A 225 7.11 14.11 -24.92
CA MET A 225 6.29 13.11 -25.61
C MET A 225 7.14 12.12 -26.40
N GLY A 226 8.22 12.59 -27.04
CA GLY A 226 9.20 11.74 -27.71
C GLY A 226 9.88 10.78 -26.74
N SER A 227 10.38 11.29 -25.61
CA SER A 227 10.98 10.48 -24.55
C SER A 227 9.99 9.49 -23.93
N LEU A 228 8.74 9.90 -23.72
CA LEU A 228 7.67 9.02 -23.23
C LEU A 228 7.38 7.88 -24.20
N ARG A 229 7.27 8.16 -25.50
CA ARG A 229 7.07 7.15 -26.55
C ARG A 229 8.23 6.16 -26.61
N ILE A 230 9.47 6.66 -26.63
CA ILE A 230 10.67 5.82 -26.62
C ILE A 230 10.68 4.95 -25.35
N SER A 231 10.39 5.52 -24.18
CA SER A 231 10.31 4.75 -22.93
C SER A 231 9.24 3.65 -22.97
N ILE A 232 8.08 3.90 -23.57
CA ILE A 232 7.01 2.89 -23.72
C ILE A 232 7.42 1.82 -24.74
N ASP A 233 8.03 2.22 -25.85
CA ASP A 233 8.49 1.31 -26.90
C ASP A 233 9.68 0.44 -26.41
N ASP A 234 10.58 0.99 -25.60
CA ASP A 234 11.67 0.27 -24.94
C ASP A 234 11.12 -0.72 -23.91
N LEU A 235 10.09 -0.35 -23.15
CA LEU A 235 9.39 -1.28 -22.26
C LEU A 235 8.71 -2.41 -23.05
N LEU A 236 8.01 -2.10 -24.15
CA LEU A 236 7.35 -3.09 -25.00
C LEU A 236 8.31 -3.98 -25.79
N SER A 237 9.52 -3.49 -26.09
CA SER A 237 10.56 -4.21 -26.84
C SER A 237 11.59 -4.89 -25.94
N SER A 238 11.64 -4.54 -24.65
CA SER A 238 12.41 -5.28 -23.65
C SER A 238 11.94 -6.73 -23.64
N ARG A 239 12.91 -7.66 -23.66
CA ARG A 239 12.64 -9.10 -23.56
C ARG A 239 11.91 -9.47 -22.26
N ASP A 240 11.92 -8.58 -21.26
CA ASP A 240 11.20 -8.73 -19.99
C ASP A 240 9.68 -8.56 -20.13
N VAL A 241 9.19 -7.90 -21.20
CA VAL A 241 7.75 -7.74 -21.51
C VAL A 241 7.26 -8.76 -22.55
N SER A 242 8.05 -9.82 -22.79
CA SER A 242 7.64 -10.87 -23.72
C SER A 242 6.74 -11.91 -23.04
N MET A 243 5.45 -11.83 -23.38
CA MET A 243 4.45 -12.86 -23.68
C MET A 243 3.10 -12.48 -23.04
N GLU A 244 2.08 -12.37 -23.89
CA GLU A 244 0.68 -11.97 -23.67
C GLU A 244 0.15 -12.04 -22.21
N GLY A 245 -0.43 -10.92 -21.75
CA GLY A 245 -1.06 -10.74 -20.45
C GLY A 245 -1.55 -9.30 -20.24
N GLU A 246 -2.31 -9.06 -19.15
CA GLU A 246 -2.89 -7.75 -18.80
C GLU A 246 -1.87 -6.60 -18.82
N HIS A 247 -0.62 -6.82 -18.38
CA HIS A 247 0.43 -5.80 -18.42
C HIS A 247 0.82 -5.37 -19.85
N ARG A 248 0.82 -6.30 -20.82
CA ARG A 248 1.08 -5.94 -22.22
C ARG A 248 -0.12 -5.19 -22.80
N GLU A 249 -1.34 -5.59 -22.47
CA GLU A 249 -2.54 -4.85 -22.88
C GLU A 249 -2.54 -3.42 -22.32
N VAL A 250 -2.16 -3.23 -21.06
CA VAL A 250 -1.97 -1.90 -20.43
C VAL A 250 -0.88 -1.11 -21.16
N LEU A 251 0.29 -1.71 -21.45
CA LEU A 251 1.36 -1.01 -22.17
C LEU A 251 1.01 -0.70 -23.63
N GLU A 252 0.25 -1.58 -24.31
CA GLU A 252 -0.30 -1.32 -25.65
C GLU A 252 -1.34 -0.20 -25.61
N THR A 253 -2.10 -0.10 -24.52
CA THR A 253 -3.03 0.99 -24.25
C THR A 253 -2.29 2.30 -24.01
N TYR A 254 -1.20 2.28 -23.24
CA TYR A 254 -0.32 3.43 -23.05
C TYR A 254 0.27 3.90 -24.37
N ARG A 255 0.71 2.95 -25.21
CA ARG A 255 1.23 3.25 -26.55
C ARG A 255 0.14 3.86 -27.44
N MET A 256 -1.08 3.33 -27.41
CA MET A 256 -2.22 3.87 -28.16
C MET A 256 -2.50 5.33 -27.75
N PHE A 257 -2.63 5.62 -26.46
CA PHE A 257 -2.84 6.98 -25.97
C PHE A 257 -1.66 7.92 -26.26
N ALA A 258 -0.42 7.46 -26.09
CA ALA A 258 0.77 8.26 -26.38
C ALA A 258 0.90 8.64 -27.87
N HIS A 259 0.32 7.84 -28.76
CA HIS A 259 0.27 8.10 -30.21
C HIS A 259 -1.03 8.78 -30.67
N ASP A 260 -1.97 9.01 -29.77
CA ASP A 260 -3.24 9.68 -30.07
C ASP A 260 -2.98 11.15 -30.48
N GLN A 261 -3.31 11.45 -31.74
CA GLN A 261 -3.14 12.79 -32.31
C GLN A 261 -4.13 13.80 -31.74
N GLY A 262 -5.31 13.35 -31.30
CA GLY A 262 -6.30 14.19 -30.63
C GLY A 262 -5.84 14.61 -29.23
N TRP A 263 -5.20 13.70 -28.48
CA TRP A 263 -4.62 14.06 -27.18
C TRP A 263 -3.51 15.10 -27.31
N VAL A 264 -2.57 14.90 -28.24
CA VAL A 264 -1.48 15.85 -28.50
C VAL A 264 -2.02 17.20 -28.96
N ARG A 265 -3.02 17.24 -29.85
CA ARG A 265 -3.63 18.49 -30.30
C ARG A 265 -4.27 19.27 -29.15
N LYS A 266 -5.00 18.61 -28.25
CA LYS A 266 -5.60 19.26 -27.08
C LYS A 266 -4.54 19.87 -26.15
N LEU A 267 -3.40 19.18 -25.97
CA LEU A 267 -2.27 19.70 -25.20
C LEU A 267 -1.64 20.92 -25.90
N GLU A 268 -1.41 20.86 -27.21
CA GLU A 268 -0.89 21.98 -27.99
C GLU A 268 -1.82 23.19 -27.98
N GLU A 269 -3.14 22.98 -28.09
CA GLU A 269 -4.16 24.02 -28.03
C GLU A 269 -4.14 24.71 -26.65
N ALA A 270 -4.10 23.94 -25.57
CA ALA A 270 -3.96 24.46 -24.22
C ALA A 270 -2.67 25.31 -24.05
N ILE A 271 -1.55 24.87 -24.63
CA ILE A 271 -0.29 25.64 -24.62
C ILE A 271 -0.41 26.91 -25.46
N ARG A 272 -0.97 26.84 -26.69
CA ARG A 272 -1.19 28.02 -27.55
C ARG A 272 -2.09 29.04 -26.88
N ASN A 273 -3.07 28.57 -26.10
CA ASN A 273 -3.97 29.40 -25.33
C ASN A 273 -3.29 30.09 -24.13
N GLY A 274 -2.05 29.73 -23.77
CA GLY A 274 -1.22 30.46 -22.81
C GLY A 274 -0.72 29.64 -21.62
N LEU A 275 -0.92 28.32 -21.61
CA LEU A 275 -0.49 27.45 -20.52
C LEU A 275 0.93 26.91 -20.71
N THR A 276 1.64 26.63 -19.62
CA THR A 276 2.87 25.83 -19.65
C THR A 276 2.58 24.40 -20.10
N ALA A 277 3.61 23.66 -20.55
CA ALA A 277 3.43 22.27 -20.94
C ALA A 277 2.86 21.41 -19.81
N GLU A 278 3.31 21.63 -18.58
CA GLU A 278 2.84 20.94 -17.39
C GLU A 278 1.37 21.25 -17.08
N ALA A 279 0.99 22.54 -17.11
CA ALA A 279 -0.40 22.97 -16.85
C ALA A 279 -1.37 22.49 -17.93
N ALA A 280 -0.91 22.40 -19.19
CA ALA A 280 -1.70 21.85 -20.27
C ALA A 280 -2.04 20.36 -20.04
N VAL A 281 -1.08 19.56 -19.54
CA VAL A 281 -1.30 18.14 -19.21
C VAL A 281 -2.32 18.01 -18.08
N GLU A 282 -2.18 18.79 -17.01
CA GLU A 282 -3.09 18.77 -15.87
C GLU A 282 -4.52 19.19 -16.25
N LYS A 283 -4.66 20.22 -17.09
CA LYS A 283 -5.96 20.65 -17.63
C LYS A 283 -6.64 19.53 -18.41
N VAL A 284 -5.96 18.99 -19.41
CA VAL A 284 -6.53 17.95 -20.30
C VAL A 284 -6.87 16.68 -19.53
N GLN A 285 -6.07 16.33 -18.52
CA GLN A 285 -6.36 15.23 -17.59
C GLN A 285 -7.64 15.49 -16.80
N SER A 286 -7.75 16.65 -16.16
CA SER A 286 -8.91 17.04 -15.35
C SER A 286 -10.20 17.08 -16.16
N ASP A 287 -10.17 17.64 -17.36
CA ASP A 287 -11.33 17.72 -18.26
C ASP A 287 -11.80 16.33 -18.71
N THR A 288 -10.85 15.42 -18.96
CA THR A 288 -11.13 14.04 -19.36
C THR A 288 -11.74 13.25 -18.20
N LYS A 289 -11.20 13.44 -16.99
CA LYS A 289 -11.73 12.86 -15.76
C LYS A 289 -13.17 13.28 -15.48
N ALA A 290 -13.47 14.57 -15.55
CA ALA A 290 -14.81 15.10 -15.32
C ALA A 290 -15.86 14.48 -16.26
N ARG A 291 -15.51 14.26 -17.54
CA ARG A 291 -16.41 13.61 -18.52
C ARG A 291 -16.71 12.15 -18.20
N MET A 292 -15.74 11.43 -17.65
CA MET A 292 -15.79 9.96 -17.53
C MET A 292 -16.36 9.48 -16.18
N ILE A 293 -16.39 10.32 -15.14
CA ILE A 293 -17.01 10.02 -13.83
C ILE A 293 -18.50 9.61 -13.96
N ARG A 294 -19.18 10.00 -15.03
CA ARG A 294 -20.59 9.65 -15.30
C ARG A 294 -20.78 8.33 -16.05
N LEU A 295 -19.72 7.68 -16.51
CA LEU A 295 -19.81 6.40 -17.19
C LEU A 295 -19.85 5.27 -16.16
N THR A 296 -20.91 4.47 -16.21
CA THR A 296 -21.09 3.32 -15.31
C THR A 296 -20.27 2.09 -15.73
N ASP A 297 -19.70 2.09 -16.93
CA ASP A 297 -18.96 0.96 -17.50
C ASP A 297 -17.63 0.72 -16.77
N PRO A 298 -17.42 -0.46 -16.14
CA PRO A 298 -16.17 -0.83 -15.50
C PRO A 298 -14.96 -0.80 -16.44
N TYR A 299 -15.10 -1.20 -17.71
CA TYR A 299 -14.01 -1.24 -18.68
C TYR A 299 -13.48 0.17 -18.99
N LEU A 300 -14.37 1.15 -19.13
CA LEU A 300 -13.98 2.54 -19.36
C LEU A 300 -13.35 3.20 -18.13
N ARG A 301 -13.63 2.70 -16.92
CA ARG A 301 -13.03 3.18 -15.67
C ARG A 301 -11.59 2.71 -15.52
N GLU A 302 -11.32 1.47 -15.87
CA GLU A 302 -9.96 0.91 -15.90
C GLU A 302 -9.07 1.65 -16.89
N ARG A 303 -9.57 1.88 -18.12
CA ARG A 303 -8.88 2.68 -19.15
C ARG A 303 -8.65 4.14 -18.76
N MET A 304 -9.46 4.69 -17.86
CA MET A 304 -9.20 6.02 -17.31
C MET A 304 -7.98 6.02 -16.39
N HIS A 305 -7.83 5.01 -15.54
CA HIS A 305 -6.65 4.90 -14.69
C HIS A 305 -5.38 4.77 -15.53
N ASP A 306 -5.43 4.00 -16.62
CA ASP A 306 -4.33 3.91 -17.58
C ASP A 306 -3.94 5.28 -18.18
N PHE A 307 -4.94 6.09 -18.51
CA PHE A 307 -4.72 7.44 -19.03
C PHE A 307 -4.16 8.39 -17.96
N GLU A 308 -4.63 8.30 -16.71
CA GLU A 308 -4.11 9.09 -15.59
C GLU A 308 -2.62 8.78 -15.35
N ASP A 309 -2.24 7.51 -15.38
CA ASP A 309 -0.86 7.06 -15.22
C ASP A 309 0.04 7.58 -16.34
N LEU A 310 -0.44 7.55 -17.59
CA LEU A 310 0.29 8.10 -18.72
C LEU A 310 0.50 9.62 -18.60
N ALA A 311 -0.54 10.36 -18.19
CA ALA A 311 -0.44 11.81 -17.95
C ALA A 311 0.55 12.13 -16.83
N ASN A 312 0.54 11.36 -15.74
CA ASN A 312 1.48 11.50 -14.64
C ASN A 312 2.93 11.22 -15.09
N ARG A 313 3.15 10.20 -15.92
CA ARG A 313 4.47 9.91 -16.52
C ARG A 313 4.96 11.06 -17.40
N LEU A 314 4.08 11.64 -18.22
CA LEU A 314 4.41 12.80 -19.04
C LEU A 314 4.82 14.00 -18.17
N LEU A 315 4.08 14.26 -17.08
CA LEU A 315 4.42 15.30 -16.12
C LEU A 315 5.80 15.07 -15.47
N ARG A 316 6.19 13.82 -15.16
CA ARG A 316 7.53 13.50 -14.61
C ARG A 316 8.64 13.85 -15.60
N GLN A 317 8.43 13.52 -16.87
CA GLN A 317 9.36 13.87 -17.95
C GLN A 317 9.50 15.39 -18.10
N LEU A 318 8.38 16.13 -18.09
CA LEU A 318 8.38 17.58 -18.23
C LEU A 318 9.07 18.32 -17.05
N THR A 319 8.91 17.79 -15.85
CA THR A 319 9.50 18.36 -14.61
C THR A 319 10.92 17.87 -14.32
N GLY A 320 11.46 16.95 -15.14
CA GLY A 320 12.80 16.39 -14.94
C GLY A 320 12.94 15.55 -13.68
N TYR A 321 11.82 15.07 -13.12
CA TYR A 321 11.81 14.28 -11.89
C TYR A 321 12.26 12.84 -12.19
N SER A 322 13.57 12.60 -12.15
CA SER A 322 14.16 11.26 -12.13
C SER A 322 13.85 10.66 -10.76
N GLY A 323 12.78 9.86 -10.69
CA GLY A 323 12.22 9.32 -9.45
C GLY A 323 13.23 8.62 -8.57
N HIS A 324 13.82 9.35 -7.62
CA HIS A 324 14.58 8.86 -6.48
C HIS A 324 14.50 9.95 -5.40
N THR A 325 13.54 9.86 -4.47
CA THR A 325 13.56 10.65 -3.22
C THR A 325 14.54 10.02 -2.23
N SER A 326 15.80 9.87 -2.65
CA SER A 326 16.91 9.35 -1.85
C SER A 326 17.96 10.46 -1.71
N GLY A 327 17.56 11.63 -1.21
CA GLY A 327 18.42 12.80 -1.01
C GLY A 327 18.02 13.62 0.22
N ASP A 328 18.95 14.47 0.69
CA ASP A 328 18.86 15.31 1.90
C ASP A 328 17.45 15.92 2.11
N GLY A 329 16.80 15.57 3.23
CA GLY A 329 15.46 16.05 3.59
C GLY A 329 14.44 14.97 3.96
N PHE A 330 14.79 13.67 3.88
CA PHE A 330 13.90 12.59 4.30
C PHE A 330 13.61 12.65 5.82
N PRO A 331 12.34 12.71 6.26
CA PRO A 331 12.03 12.84 7.68
C PRO A 331 12.48 11.60 8.46
N ASN A 332 12.90 11.78 9.71
CA ASN A 332 13.33 10.69 10.60
C ASN A 332 12.18 9.80 11.09
N ASP A 333 10.94 10.29 10.98
CA ASP A 333 9.72 9.58 11.36
C ASP A 333 8.75 9.56 10.18
N ALA A 334 9.16 8.95 9.08
CA ALA A 334 8.38 8.87 7.84
C ALA A 334 7.28 7.80 7.93
N ILE A 335 6.05 8.16 7.57
CA ILE A 335 4.98 7.21 7.27
C ILE A 335 4.73 7.25 5.77
N ILE A 336 5.01 6.14 5.10
CA ILE A 336 4.91 6.06 3.65
C ILE A 336 3.46 5.82 3.27
N LEU A 337 2.91 6.69 2.42
CA LEU A 337 1.59 6.53 1.82
C LEU A 337 1.76 6.25 0.34
N ALA A 338 1.18 5.15 -0.13
CA ALA A 338 1.22 4.76 -1.54
C ALA A 338 -0.14 4.25 -1.99
N ARG A 339 -0.45 4.40 -3.28
CA ARG A 339 -1.64 3.78 -3.85
C ARG A 339 -1.43 2.28 -3.95
N ALA A 340 -0.38 1.90 -4.66
CA ALA A 340 0.22 0.58 -4.67
C ALA A 340 1.75 0.75 -4.60
N MET A 341 2.47 -0.28 -4.18
CA MET A 341 3.93 -0.26 -4.05
C MET A 341 4.51 -1.66 -4.20
N GLY A 342 5.67 -1.76 -4.85
CA GLY A 342 6.48 -2.97 -4.94
C GLY A 342 7.36 -3.20 -3.71
N ALA A 343 7.73 -4.46 -3.46
CA ALA A 343 8.56 -4.82 -2.29
C ALA A 343 9.99 -4.25 -2.37
N ALA A 344 10.55 -4.10 -3.58
CA ALA A 344 11.87 -3.52 -3.79
C ALA A 344 11.89 -2.02 -3.47
N GLU A 345 10.85 -1.29 -3.86
CA GLU A 345 10.70 0.15 -3.62
C GLU A 345 10.67 0.49 -2.12
N LEU A 346 10.05 -0.36 -1.29
CA LEU A 346 10.06 -0.19 0.16
C LEU A 346 11.48 -0.30 0.75
N LEU A 347 12.33 -1.15 0.17
CA LEU A 347 13.70 -1.38 0.64
C LEU A 347 14.66 -0.25 0.26
N ASP A 348 14.32 0.55 -0.74
CA ASP A 348 15.09 1.73 -1.13
C ASP A 348 15.00 2.87 -0.10
N TYR A 349 13.99 2.83 0.78
CA TYR A 349 13.85 3.79 1.87
C TYR A 349 14.81 3.53 3.03
N PRO A 350 15.33 4.57 3.71
CA PRO A 350 16.14 4.40 4.91
C PRO A 350 15.31 3.75 6.04
N ARG A 351 15.51 2.45 6.28
CA ARG A 351 14.74 1.68 7.28
C ARG A 351 14.65 2.35 8.65
N ALA A 352 15.73 2.98 9.11
CA ALA A 352 15.78 3.64 10.41
C ALA A 352 14.75 4.77 10.56
N ASN A 353 14.30 5.33 9.44
CA ASN A 353 13.44 6.49 9.36
C ASN A 353 11.98 6.13 9.07
N VAL A 354 11.69 4.91 8.63
CA VAL A 354 10.32 4.48 8.28
C VAL A 354 9.61 3.97 9.53
N ARG A 355 8.47 4.59 9.86
CA ARG A 355 7.62 4.29 11.03
C ARG A 355 6.31 3.60 10.68
N GLY A 356 5.98 3.49 9.40
CA GLY A 356 4.73 2.90 8.96
C GLY A 356 4.54 2.92 7.45
N LEU A 357 3.65 2.06 6.97
CA LEU A 357 3.23 1.99 5.58
C LEU A 357 1.70 1.99 5.50
N VAL A 358 1.14 2.80 4.61
CA VAL A 358 -0.29 2.82 4.30
C VAL A 358 -0.48 2.62 2.81
N LEU A 359 -1.29 1.63 2.45
CA LEU A 359 -1.62 1.29 1.07
C LEU A 359 -3.10 1.57 0.82
N GLU A 360 -3.38 2.33 -0.23
CA GLU A 360 -4.76 2.54 -0.70
C GLU A 360 -5.32 1.25 -1.32
N GLU A 361 -4.48 0.55 -2.07
CA GLU A 361 -4.77 -0.71 -2.76
C GLU A 361 -3.66 -1.73 -2.43
N GLY A 362 -4.06 -2.97 -2.14
CA GLY A 362 -3.14 -4.06 -1.87
C GLY A 362 -3.80 -5.16 -1.05
N ALA A 363 -3.42 -6.41 -1.25
CA ALA A 363 -3.88 -7.54 -0.44
C ALA A 363 -2.97 -7.76 0.77
N VAL A 364 -3.48 -8.41 1.81
CA VAL A 364 -2.69 -8.85 2.99
C VAL A 364 -1.47 -9.68 2.57
N THR A 365 -1.60 -10.44 1.48
CA THR A 365 -0.56 -11.31 0.91
C THR A 365 0.40 -10.60 -0.03
N SER A 366 0.23 -9.30 -0.30
CA SER A 366 1.10 -8.56 -1.21
C SER A 366 2.55 -8.51 -0.69
N HIS A 367 3.51 -8.55 -1.62
CA HIS A 367 4.93 -8.72 -1.28
C HIS A 367 5.46 -7.56 -0.44
N VAL A 368 5.00 -6.34 -0.69
CA VAL A 368 5.35 -5.16 0.10
C VAL A 368 4.91 -5.31 1.56
N VAL A 369 3.73 -5.89 1.82
CA VAL A 369 3.23 -6.16 3.18
C VAL A 369 4.09 -7.20 3.88
N ILE A 370 4.50 -8.26 3.18
CA ILE A 370 5.37 -9.30 3.74
C ILE A 370 6.72 -8.71 4.16
N VAL A 371 7.31 -7.86 3.31
CA VAL A 371 8.58 -7.17 3.62
C VAL A 371 8.40 -6.18 4.77
N ALA A 372 7.33 -5.38 4.77
CA ALA A 372 7.03 -4.45 5.85
C ALA A 372 6.83 -5.16 7.21
N ARG A 373 6.17 -6.33 7.21
CA ARG A 373 6.06 -7.21 8.39
C ARG A 373 7.43 -7.67 8.88
N ALA A 374 8.32 -8.09 7.98
CA ALA A 374 9.69 -8.48 8.33
C ALA A 374 10.51 -7.29 8.89
N MET A 375 10.29 -6.08 8.37
CA MET A 375 10.90 -4.85 8.88
C MET A 375 10.36 -4.44 10.26
N GLY A 376 9.19 -4.95 10.66
CA GLY A 376 8.54 -4.66 11.94
C GLY A 376 7.81 -3.31 11.97
N ILE A 377 7.42 -2.78 10.81
CA ILE A 377 6.68 -1.52 10.71
C ILE A 377 5.17 -1.78 10.59
N PRO A 378 4.30 -1.00 11.25
CA PRO A 378 2.85 -1.16 11.11
C PRO A 378 2.40 -0.90 9.67
N VAL A 379 1.40 -1.68 9.22
CA VAL A 379 0.88 -1.62 7.86
C VAL A 379 -0.63 -1.62 7.87
N ILE A 380 -1.22 -0.64 7.19
CA ILE A 380 -2.66 -0.57 6.93
C ILE A 380 -2.87 -0.65 5.43
N GLY A 381 -3.71 -1.59 4.99
CA GLY A 381 -4.14 -1.71 3.59
C GLY A 381 -5.56 -1.21 3.39
N GLN A 382 -6.02 -1.16 2.13
CA GLN A 382 -7.38 -0.76 1.77
C GLN A 382 -7.80 0.61 2.31
N ALA A 383 -6.83 1.52 2.51
CA ALA A 383 -7.08 2.86 3.03
C ALA A 383 -7.55 3.81 1.91
N ALA A 384 -8.73 3.54 1.36
CA ALA A 384 -9.28 4.23 0.19
C ALA A 384 -9.26 5.77 0.34
N GLY A 385 -8.72 6.46 -0.67
CA GLY A 385 -8.63 7.92 -0.71
C GLY A 385 -7.53 8.55 0.15
N VAL A 386 -6.69 7.77 0.84
CA VAL A 386 -5.65 8.31 1.73
C VAL A 386 -4.63 9.18 0.99
N VAL A 387 -4.18 8.74 -0.20
CA VAL A 387 -3.22 9.48 -1.03
C VAL A 387 -3.83 10.77 -1.55
N ALA A 388 -5.14 10.78 -1.78
CA ALA A 388 -5.88 11.97 -2.22
C ALA A 388 -6.04 13.03 -1.11
N LEU A 389 -6.06 12.63 0.16
CA LEU A 389 -6.34 13.49 1.31
C LEU A 389 -5.10 13.97 2.07
N ALA A 390 -3.94 13.37 1.80
CA ALA A 390 -2.68 13.65 2.47
C ALA A 390 -1.74 14.52 1.61
N GLU A 391 -0.94 15.36 2.27
CA GLU A 391 0.18 16.10 1.68
C GLU A 391 1.51 15.68 2.34
N ASN A 392 2.62 15.80 1.61
CA ASN A 392 3.95 15.54 2.17
C ASN A 392 4.21 16.45 3.38
N GLY A 393 4.65 15.85 4.48
CA GLY A 393 4.90 16.56 5.74
C GLY A 393 3.68 16.71 6.65
N ASP A 394 2.50 16.23 6.28
CA ASP A 394 1.36 16.17 7.20
C ASP A 394 1.68 15.28 8.41
N ALA A 395 1.32 15.73 9.61
CA ALA A 395 1.35 14.88 10.79
C ALA A 395 0.36 13.73 10.63
N VAL A 396 0.80 12.49 10.88
CA VAL A 396 -0.02 11.29 10.69
C VAL A 396 0.25 10.27 11.80
N ILE A 397 -0.82 9.60 12.21
CA ILE A 397 -0.78 8.48 13.14
C ILE A 397 -1.42 7.29 12.44
N ILE A 398 -0.73 6.16 12.44
CA ILE A 398 -1.30 4.89 11.98
C ILE A 398 -1.44 3.95 13.17
N ASP A 399 -2.65 3.44 13.35
CA ASP A 399 -3.00 2.42 14.31
C ASP A 399 -3.20 1.12 13.54
N GLY A 400 -2.12 0.37 13.37
CA GLY A 400 -2.14 -0.95 12.73
C GLY A 400 -2.92 -1.97 13.54
N ASP A 401 -3.14 -1.78 14.84
CA ASP A 401 -3.96 -2.70 15.64
C ASP A 401 -5.46 -2.51 15.35
N GLY A 402 -5.90 -1.26 15.18
CA GLY A 402 -7.29 -0.91 14.91
C GLY A 402 -7.64 -0.71 13.42
N GLY A 403 -6.65 -0.66 12.53
CA GLY A 403 -6.86 -0.38 11.11
C GLY A 403 -7.22 1.09 10.82
N HIS A 404 -6.69 2.03 11.61
CA HIS A 404 -7.02 3.46 11.46
C HIS A 404 -5.81 4.32 11.04
N VAL A 405 -6.03 5.23 10.11
CA VAL A 405 -5.08 6.26 9.69
C VAL A 405 -5.64 7.62 10.09
N HIS A 406 -4.98 8.33 10.99
CA HIS A 406 -5.36 9.68 11.39
C HIS A 406 -4.42 10.69 10.72
N LEU A 407 -4.93 11.40 9.71
CA LEU A 407 -4.25 12.53 9.07
C LEU A 407 -4.54 13.81 9.83
N ARG A 408 -3.49 14.59 10.09
CA ARG A 408 -3.53 15.86 10.83
C ARG A 408 -4.34 15.71 12.14
N PRO A 409 -3.98 14.77 13.03
CA PRO A 409 -4.74 14.49 14.24
C PRO A 409 -4.78 15.69 15.18
N LEU A 410 -5.86 15.82 15.95
CA LEU A 410 -5.94 16.83 17.01
C LEU A 410 -4.90 16.54 18.11
N PRO A 411 -4.37 17.58 18.80
CA PRO A 411 -3.34 17.40 19.83
C PRO A 411 -3.72 16.44 20.96
N GLU A 412 -5.01 16.37 21.33
CA GLU A 412 -5.50 15.44 22.36
C GLU A 412 -5.41 13.98 21.91
N HIS A 413 -5.77 13.70 20.64
CA HIS A 413 -5.61 12.38 20.05
C HIS A 413 -4.14 11.99 19.94
N GLN A 414 -3.28 12.93 19.54
CA GLN A 414 -1.85 12.70 19.48
C GLN A 414 -1.27 12.29 20.85
N ARG A 415 -1.63 12.99 21.93
CA ARG A 415 -1.18 12.65 23.30
C ARG A 415 -1.59 11.25 23.74
N SER A 416 -2.84 10.86 23.49
CA SER A 416 -3.36 9.52 23.81
C SER A 416 -2.52 8.42 23.15
N TYR A 417 -2.20 8.58 21.86
CA TYR A 417 -1.38 7.63 21.12
C TYR A 417 0.10 7.67 21.56
N GLU A 418 0.65 8.83 21.87
CA GLU A 418 2.00 8.94 22.45
C GLU A 418 2.12 8.22 23.80
N GLU A 419 1.10 8.28 24.66
CA GLU A 419 1.05 7.53 25.91
C GLU A 419 0.97 6.02 25.69
N LYS A 420 0.14 5.57 24.74
CA LYS A 420 0.08 4.15 24.31
C LYS A 420 1.45 3.66 23.82
N VAL A 421 2.13 4.44 22.99
CA VAL A 421 3.47 4.12 22.47
C VAL A 421 4.49 4.07 23.62
N ARG A 422 4.47 5.03 24.55
CA ARG A 422 5.34 5.02 25.74
C ARG A 422 5.11 3.80 26.62
N PHE A 423 3.85 3.41 26.84
CA PHE A 423 3.51 2.21 27.60
C PHE A 423 4.05 0.94 26.93
N ARG A 424 3.88 0.82 25.61
CA ARG A 424 4.48 -0.27 24.81
C ARG A 424 6.01 -0.28 24.91
N ALA A 425 6.67 0.89 24.80
CA ALA A 425 8.12 1.00 24.91
C ALA A 425 8.63 0.51 26.28
N ARG A 426 7.96 0.88 27.37
CA ARG A 426 8.29 0.40 28.73
C ARG A 426 8.15 -1.13 28.84
N ARG A 427 7.07 -1.71 28.30
CA ARG A 427 6.91 -3.18 28.25
C ARG A 427 8.03 -3.83 27.41
N GLN A 428 8.40 -3.21 26.28
CA GLN A 428 9.50 -3.70 25.45
C GLN A 428 10.85 -3.68 26.17
N GLU A 429 11.13 -2.67 26.99
CA GLU A 429 12.32 -2.63 27.85
C GLU A 429 12.33 -3.76 28.89
N GLN A 430 11.18 -4.05 29.52
CA GLN A 430 11.04 -5.20 30.42
C GLN A 430 11.34 -6.51 29.69
N PHE A 431 10.83 -6.67 28.47
CA PHE A 431 11.10 -7.85 27.65
C PHE A 431 12.56 -7.95 27.19
N ARG A 432 13.21 -6.82 26.88
CA ARG A 432 14.65 -6.78 26.59
C ARG A 432 15.49 -7.25 27.77
N ALA A 433 15.07 -6.96 29.00
CA ALA A 433 15.74 -7.48 30.19
C ALA A 433 15.66 -9.03 30.30
N LEU A 434 14.61 -9.65 29.74
CA LEU A 434 14.46 -11.11 29.69
C LEU A 434 15.32 -11.79 28.62
N ARG A 435 16.03 -11.03 27.77
CA ARG A 435 16.85 -11.56 26.67
C ARG A 435 17.81 -12.66 27.14
N SER A 436 18.53 -12.43 28.24
CA SER A 436 19.55 -13.35 28.78
C SER A 436 19.00 -14.38 29.76
N VAL A 437 17.69 -14.34 30.08
CA VAL A 437 17.05 -15.29 30.98
C VAL A 437 16.79 -16.60 30.22
N GLU A 438 17.16 -17.72 30.85
CA GLU A 438 16.91 -19.05 30.30
C GLU A 438 15.40 -19.33 30.20
N PRO A 439 14.93 -19.87 29.06
CA PRO A 439 13.51 -20.16 28.83
C PRO A 439 13.09 -21.47 29.52
N LEU A 440 13.00 -21.43 30.85
CA LEU A 440 12.49 -22.52 31.69
C LEU A 440 11.08 -22.19 32.16
N THR A 441 10.18 -23.16 32.07
CA THR A 441 8.86 -23.09 32.72
C THR A 441 9.03 -23.10 34.25
N ARG A 442 7.97 -22.75 34.98
CA ARG A 442 7.96 -22.81 36.45
C ARG A 442 8.21 -24.22 36.99
N ASP A 443 7.77 -25.25 36.25
CA ASP A 443 8.01 -26.66 36.54
C ASP A 443 9.35 -27.20 35.97
N GLY A 444 10.22 -26.32 35.48
CA GLY A 444 11.60 -26.64 35.09
C GLY A 444 11.78 -27.22 33.69
N GLN A 445 10.75 -27.18 32.85
CA GLN A 445 10.84 -27.64 31.47
C GLN A 445 11.51 -26.60 30.59
N ARG A 446 12.54 -27.01 29.85
CA ARG A 446 13.24 -26.12 28.91
C ARG A 446 12.50 -26.05 27.58
N ILE A 447 12.24 -24.82 27.12
CA ILE A 447 11.58 -24.54 25.84
C ILE A 447 12.54 -23.78 24.93
N SER A 448 12.79 -24.30 23.72
CA SER A 448 13.60 -23.59 22.74
C SER A 448 12.79 -22.48 22.07
N LEU A 449 13.23 -21.23 22.28
CA LEU A 449 12.63 -20.05 21.63
C LEU A 449 13.49 -19.63 20.45
N LEU A 450 12.95 -19.84 19.25
CA LEU A 450 13.61 -19.57 17.98
C LEU A 450 12.93 -18.39 17.27
N MET A 451 13.65 -17.78 16.34
CA MET A 451 13.09 -16.72 15.48
C MET A 451 12.88 -17.19 14.04
N ASN A 452 11.88 -16.60 13.40
CA ASN A 452 11.67 -16.65 11.96
C ASN A 452 12.48 -15.52 11.31
N ALA A 453 13.11 -15.80 10.18
CA ALA A 453 13.84 -14.83 9.37
C ALA A 453 13.60 -15.13 7.88
N GLY A 454 13.84 -14.16 7.01
CA GLY A 454 13.86 -14.40 5.57
C GLY A 454 14.82 -13.53 4.78
N LEU A 455 15.34 -12.46 5.40
CA LEU A 455 16.31 -11.56 4.80
C LEU A 455 17.55 -11.42 5.71
N LEU A 456 18.68 -11.01 5.12
CA LEU A 456 19.90 -10.72 5.88
C LEU A 456 19.69 -9.60 6.91
N VAL A 457 18.77 -8.68 6.61
CA VAL A 457 18.42 -7.55 7.50
C VAL A 457 17.72 -7.98 8.80
N ASP A 458 17.27 -9.24 8.89
CA ASP A 458 16.64 -9.80 10.08
C ASP A 458 17.67 -10.30 11.10
N LEU A 459 18.88 -10.63 10.65
CA LEU A 459 19.87 -11.34 11.46
C LEU A 459 20.41 -10.55 12.66
N PRO A 460 20.56 -9.21 12.63
CA PRO A 460 20.87 -8.45 13.85
C PRO A 460 19.86 -8.67 14.97
N GLN A 461 18.57 -8.90 14.64
CA GLN A 461 17.50 -9.14 15.61
C GLN A 461 17.66 -10.48 16.34
N LEU A 462 18.45 -11.42 15.81
CA LEU A 462 18.75 -12.70 16.47
C LEU A 462 19.44 -12.48 17.81
N ALA A 463 20.41 -11.57 17.83
CA ALA A 463 21.06 -11.17 19.06
C ALA A 463 20.06 -10.43 19.94
N GLU A 464 19.44 -9.36 19.44
CA GLU A 464 18.59 -8.44 20.21
C GLU A 464 17.39 -9.09 20.89
N SER A 465 16.73 -10.02 20.21
CA SER A 465 15.56 -10.74 20.74
C SER A 465 15.91 -11.81 21.78
N GLY A 466 17.17 -12.28 21.80
CA GLY A 466 17.59 -13.36 22.68
C GLY A 466 17.12 -14.74 22.23
N ALA A 467 16.85 -14.92 20.93
CA ALA A 467 16.53 -16.23 20.38
C ALA A 467 17.75 -17.17 20.44
N GLU A 468 17.48 -18.45 20.64
CA GLU A 468 18.53 -19.50 20.65
C GLU A 468 19.04 -19.82 19.24
N GLY A 469 18.25 -19.49 18.21
CA GLY A 469 18.58 -19.72 16.80
C GLY A 469 17.43 -19.32 15.88
N ILE A 470 17.58 -19.69 14.61
CA ILE A 470 16.58 -19.47 13.56
C ILE A 470 15.85 -20.79 13.28
N GLY A 471 14.59 -20.86 13.68
CA GLY A 471 13.74 -22.05 13.51
C GLY A 471 13.12 -22.14 12.12
N LEU A 472 13.06 -21.02 11.40
CA LEU A 472 12.62 -20.96 10.01
C LEU A 472 13.34 -19.81 9.30
N PHE A 473 14.25 -20.15 8.40
CA PHE A 473 14.79 -19.22 7.41
C PHE A 473 14.07 -19.41 6.09
N ARG A 474 13.24 -18.42 5.75
CA ARG A 474 12.44 -18.33 4.52
C ARG A 474 13.33 -17.93 3.35
N THR A 475 13.58 -18.84 2.41
CA THR A 475 14.45 -18.52 1.27
C THR A 475 13.73 -17.77 0.17
N GLU A 476 12.40 -17.87 0.09
CA GLU A 476 11.60 -17.32 -1.01
C GLU A 476 11.70 -15.79 -1.12
N LEU A 477 11.75 -15.06 -0.01
CA LEU A 477 11.83 -13.59 -0.03
C LEU A 477 12.99 -13.07 -0.88
N GLN A 478 14.16 -13.71 -0.82
CA GLN A 478 15.32 -13.34 -1.63
C GLN A 478 15.07 -13.54 -3.14
N PHE A 479 14.30 -14.55 -3.52
CA PHE A 479 13.92 -14.80 -4.91
C PHE A 479 12.85 -13.80 -5.38
N MET A 480 11.96 -13.39 -4.49
CA MET A 480 10.88 -12.45 -4.82
C MET A 480 11.40 -11.02 -5.03
N ILE A 481 12.44 -10.61 -4.30
CA ILE A 481 13.04 -9.27 -4.43
C ILE A 481 14.00 -9.21 -5.64
N ALA A 482 14.53 -10.35 -6.09
CA ALA A 482 15.45 -10.38 -7.22
C ALA A 482 14.71 -10.09 -8.55
N SER A 483 15.33 -9.31 -9.44
CA SER A 483 14.78 -9.05 -10.78
C SER A 483 14.89 -10.27 -11.71
N THR A 484 15.82 -11.18 -11.41
CA THR A 484 16.05 -12.43 -12.16
C THR A 484 16.35 -13.57 -11.20
N MET A 485 16.16 -14.82 -11.67
CA MET A 485 16.45 -15.99 -10.84
C MET A 485 17.92 -16.01 -10.34
N PRO A 486 18.15 -16.01 -9.02
CA PRO A 486 19.50 -15.96 -8.45
C PRO A 486 20.34 -17.16 -8.86
N LYS A 487 21.58 -16.90 -9.30
CA LYS A 487 22.53 -17.95 -9.72
C LYS A 487 23.04 -18.74 -8.52
N ALA A 488 23.62 -19.92 -8.79
CA ALA A 488 24.16 -20.81 -7.75
C ALA A 488 25.16 -20.12 -6.81
N ASP A 489 26.08 -19.32 -7.37
CA ASP A 489 27.13 -18.65 -6.59
C ASP A 489 26.55 -17.51 -5.72
N GLU A 490 25.54 -16.79 -6.23
CA GLU A 490 24.82 -15.75 -5.48
C GLU A 490 24.07 -16.35 -4.28
N GLN A 491 23.39 -17.48 -4.50
CA GLN A 491 22.73 -18.23 -3.44
C GLN A 491 23.73 -18.77 -2.40
N GLU A 492 24.89 -19.29 -2.85
CA GLU A 492 25.95 -19.76 -1.95
C GLU A 492 26.46 -18.63 -1.05
N ILE A 493 26.78 -17.46 -1.63
CA ILE A 493 27.23 -16.27 -0.89
C ILE A 493 26.17 -15.86 0.12
N PHE A 494 24.90 -15.82 -0.30
CA PHE A 494 23.78 -15.47 0.55
C PHE A 494 23.65 -16.41 1.76
N TYR A 495 23.55 -17.72 1.55
CA TYR A 495 23.43 -18.69 2.64
C TYR A 495 24.67 -18.69 3.56
N ARG A 496 25.87 -18.50 3.00
CA ARG A 496 27.11 -18.39 3.80
C ARG A 496 27.09 -17.14 4.68
N ASN A 497 26.60 -16.02 4.17
CA ASN A 497 26.43 -14.80 4.95
C ASN A 497 25.41 -14.99 6.08
N VAL A 498 24.30 -15.70 5.83
CA VAL A 498 23.31 -16.05 6.86
C VAL A 498 23.96 -16.85 7.99
N LEU A 499 24.66 -17.92 7.66
CA LEU A 499 25.34 -18.78 8.64
C LEU A 499 26.42 -18.04 9.43
N LYS A 500 27.18 -17.17 8.76
CA LYS A 500 28.22 -16.35 9.40
C LYS A 500 27.62 -15.38 10.42
N GLN A 501 26.53 -14.70 10.07
CA GLN A 501 25.86 -13.74 10.96
C GLN A 501 25.09 -14.43 12.09
N ALA A 502 24.62 -15.66 11.90
CA ALA A 502 24.04 -16.47 12.98
C ALA A 502 25.06 -16.79 14.10
N ALA A 503 26.37 -16.63 13.83
CA ALA A 503 27.45 -16.75 14.80
C ALA A 503 27.45 -18.08 15.56
N GLY A 504 27.24 -19.19 14.83
CA GLY A 504 27.23 -20.55 15.38
C GLY A 504 25.89 -21.00 15.98
N ARG A 505 24.87 -20.12 16.03
CA ARG A 505 23.50 -20.53 16.38
C ARG A 505 22.88 -21.36 15.25
N LEU A 506 21.96 -22.24 15.61
CA LEU A 506 21.26 -23.11 14.67
C LEU A 506 20.47 -22.28 13.65
N VAL A 507 20.53 -22.66 12.37
CA VAL A 507 19.70 -22.08 11.30
C VAL A 507 19.01 -23.20 10.55
N THR A 508 17.68 -23.19 10.56
CA THR A 508 16.83 -24.14 9.82
C THR A 508 16.37 -23.50 8.52
N PHE A 509 16.99 -23.87 7.40
CA PHE A 509 16.59 -23.38 6.08
C PHE A 509 15.37 -24.13 5.56
N ARG A 510 14.37 -23.41 5.05
CA ARG A 510 13.31 -23.99 4.24
C ARG A 510 13.71 -23.91 2.77
N THR A 511 13.53 -24.99 2.01
CA THR A 511 13.73 -24.91 0.55
C THR A 511 12.68 -23.99 -0.08
N LEU A 512 12.87 -23.66 -1.36
CA LEU A 512 12.07 -22.69 -2.08
C LEU A 512 10.55 -23.01 -2.01
N ASP A 513 9.78 -22.07 -1.47
CA ASP A 513 8.30 -22.10 -1.39
C ASP A 513 7.73 -20.93 -2.21
N ILE A 514 7.85 -21.04 -3.53
CA ILE A 514 7.24 -20.11 -4.50
C ILE A 514 6.12 -20.80 -5.26
N GLY A 515 5.29 -20.02 -5.93
CA GLY A 515 4.07 -20.49 -6.58
C GLY A 515 2.86 -20.25 -5.69
N GLY A 516 1.68 -20.31 -6.28
CA GLY A 516 0.46 -19.89 -5.62
C GLY A 516 0.35 -18.36 -5.53
N ASP A 517 0.17 -17.85 -4.31
CA ASP A 517 0.11 -16.43 -3.97
C ASP A 517 1.48 -15.71 -4.02
N LYS A 518 2.57 -16.47 -4.13
CA LYS A 518 3.96 -15.97 -4.08
C LYS A 518 4.57 -15.94 -5.47
N VAL A 519 4.15 -14.95 -6.26
CA VAL A 519 4.58 -14.77 -7.66
C VAL A 519 5.97 -14.14 -7.72
N VAL A 520 6.87 -14.66 -8.55
CA VAL A 520 8.18 -14.02 -8.80
C VAL A 520 8.21 -13.43 -10.20
N PRO A 521 8.77 -12.22 -10.42
CA PRO A 521 8.62 -11.46 -11.67
C PRO A 521 9.07 -12.20 -12.93
N TYR A 522 10.08 -13.05 -12.79
CA TYR A 522 10.76 -13.75 -13.88
C TYR A 522 10.25 -15.18 -14.11
N PHE A 523 9.21 -15.61 -13.38
CA PHE A 523 8.64 -16.95 -13.51
C PHE A 523 7.23 -16.87 -14.07
N ARG A 524 7.07 -17.29 -15.33
CA ARG A 524 5.74 -17.41 -15.96
C ARG A 524 4.99 -18.58 -15.32
N GLY A 525 4.16 -18.29 -14.33
CA GLY A 525 3.13 -19.19 -13.84
C GLY A 525 1.93 -19.16 -14.79
N HIS A 526 1.20 -20.26 -14.89
CA HIS A 526 -0.17 -20.20 -15.39
C HIS A 526 -1.05 -19.62 -14.28
N GLU A 527 -2.05 -18.81 -14.64
CA GLU A 527 -3.09 -18.47 -13.68
C GLU A 527 -3.79 -19.75 -13.22
N GLU A 528 -3.80 -19.97 -11.92
CA GLU A 528 -4.48 -21.08 -11.29
C GLU A 528 -5.71 -20.55 -10.57
N GLU A 529 -6.86 -21.21 -10.73
CA GLU A 529 -8.07 -20.83 -9.99
C GLU A 529 -7.87 -20.88 -8.47
N ASN A 530 -7.03 -21.82 -8.00
CA ASN A 530 -6.74 -22.02 -6.58
C ASN A 530 -5.24 -22.11 -6.34
N PRO A 531 -4.52 -20.97 -6.32
CA PRO A 531 -3.07 -20.94 -6.23
C PRO A 531 -2.54 -21.60 -4.93
N ALA A 532 -3.31 -21.54 -3.83
CA ALA A 532 -2.96 -22.21 -2.58
C ALA A 532 -2.90 -23.74 -2.69
N LEU A 533 -3.72 -24.34 -3.55
CA LEU A 533 -3.82 -25.79 -3.75
C LEU A 533 -3.02 -26.28 -4.96
N GLY A 534 -2.44 -25.38 -5.75
CA GLY A 534 -1.86 -25.66 -7.06
C GLY A 534 -0.35 -25.95 -7.06
N TRP A 535 0.32 -25.46 -8.10
CA TRP A 535 1.70 -25.80 -8.47
C TRP A 535 2.73 -24.91 -7.74
N ARG A 536 3.00 -25.26 -6.49
CA ARG A 536 3.91 -24.50 -5.61
C ARG A 536 4.93 -25.38 -4.88
N ALA A 537 5.95 -24.73 -4.33
CA ALA A 537 6.88 -25.30 -3.36
C ALA A 537 7.54 -26.62 -3.82
N ILE A 538 7.34 -27.73 -3.09
CA ILE A 538 7.98 -29.01 -3.44
C ILE A 538 7.48 -29.58 -4.76
N ARG A 539 6.20 -29.40 -5.10
CA ARG A 539 5.61 -29.89 -6.36
C ARG A 539 6.34 -29.26 -7.55
N LEU A 540 6.48 -27.94 -7.50
CA LEU A 540 7.28 -27.20 -8.47
C LEU A 540 8.74 -27.68 -8.52
N SER A 541 9.34 -27.89 -7.35
CA SER A 541 10.75 -28.23 -7.21
C SER A 541 11.07 -29.66 -7.69
N LEU A 542 10.12 -30.60 -7.60
CA LEU A 542 10.23 -31.95 -8.13
C LEU A 542 9.99 -32.00 -9.64
N ASP A 543 9.05 -31.20 -10.17
CA ASP A 543 8.83 -31.09 -11.61
C ASP A 543 9.95 -30.34 -12.33
N ARG A 544 10.64 -29.43 -11.61
CA ARG A 544 11.82 -28.71 -12.10
C ARG A 544 13.04 -28.98 -11.20
N PRO A 545 13.64 -30.19 -11.24
CA PRO A 545 14.74 -30.58 -10.36
C PRO A 545 15.97 -29.69 -10.44
N GLY A 546 16.20 -29.01 -11.57
CA GLY A 546 17.30 -28.06 -11.74
C GLY A 546 17.28 -26.93 -10.72
N LEU A 547 16.09 -26.45 -10.35
CA LEU A 547 15.89 -25.41 -9.35
C LEU A 547 16.31 -25.91 -7.96
N LEU A 548 15.75 -27.05 -7.55
CA LEU A 548 16.02 -27.66 -6.26
C LEU A 548 17.49 -28.05 -6.11
N ARG A 549 18.07 -28.70 -7.12
CA ARG A 549 19.48 -29.12 -7.12
C ARG A 549 20.43 -27.92 -6.99
N THR A 550 20.12 -26.81 -7.66
CA THR A 550 20.91 -25.57 -7.57
C THR A 550 20.87 -25.02 -6.15
N GLN A 551 19.69 -24.95 -5.55
CA GLN A 551 19.51 -24.49 -4.18
C GLN A 551 20.21 -25.41 -3.16
N LEU A 552 20.02 -26.73 -3.26
CA LEU A 552 20.64 -27.71 -2.37
C LEU A 552 22.17 -27.63 -2.45
N ARG A 553 22.73 -27.55 -3.66
CA ARG A 553 24.18 -27.42 -3.85
C ARG A 553 24.73 -26.15 -3.21
N ALA A 554 24.04 -25.01 -3.40
CA ALA A 554 24.42 -23.74 -2.80
C ALA A 554 24.40 -23.81 -1.26
N MET A 555 23.35 -24.39 -0.66
CA MET A 555 23.27 -24.59 0.80
C MET A 555 24.38 -25.50 1.33
N LEU A 556 24.66 -26.62 0.65
CA LEU A 556 25.72 -27.56 1.05
C LEU A 556 27.11 -26.90 1.05
N LYS A 557 27.43 -26.15 -0.01
CA LYS A 557 28.69 -25.40 -0.11
C LYS A 557 28.78 -24.25 0.90
N ALA A 558 27.67 -23.55 1.14
CA ALA A 558 27.62 -22.46 2.10
C ALA A 558 27.89 -22.93 3.53
N ALA A 559 27.38 -24.12 3.88
CA ALA A 559 27.51 -24.73 5.19
C ALA A 559 28.76 -25.61 5.36
N ALA A 560 29.76 -25.52 4.48
CA ALA A 560 31.00 -26.27 4.61
C ALA A 560 31.64 -26.06 6.00
N GLY A 561 31.86 -27.14 6.75
CA GLY A 561 32.39 -27.10 8.12
C GLY A 561 31.40 -26.66 9.22
N ALA A 562 30.16 -26.33 8.87
CA ALA A 562 29.09 -25.95 9.80
C ALA A 562 27.98 -27.02 9.86
N GLU A 563 26.99 -26.82 10.74
CA GLU A 563 25.74 -27.60 10.75
C GLU A 563 24.76 -27.01 9.74
N LEU A 564 24.23 -27.86 8.85
CA LEU A 564 23.17 -27.53 7.91
C LEU A 564 21.90 -28.25 8.33
N LYS A 565 20.88 -27.49 8.71
CA LYS A 565 19.54 -28.00 8.97
C LYS A 565 18.61 -27.49 7.87
N LEU A 566 18.05 -28.39 7.07
CA LEU A 566 17.19 -28.03 5.94
C LEU A 566 15.85 -28.76 6.03
N MET A 567 14.77 -28.13 5.56
CA MET A 567 13.44 -28.73 5.50
C MET A 567 12.71 -28.42 4.21
N VAL A 568 11.81 -29.32 3.83
CA VAL A 568 11.01 -29.25 2.61
C VAL A 568 9.58 -28.79 2.91
N PRO A 569 9.08 -27.72 2.26
CA PRO A 569 7.70 -27.24 2.35
C PRO A 569 6.70 -28.06 1.51
N MET A 570 5.42 -27.97 1.85
CA MET A 570 4.24 -28.47 1.11
C MET A 570 4.26 -29.96 0.79
N VAL A 571 4.92 -30.74 1.64
CA VAL A 571 4.98 -32.20 1.53
C VAL A 571 3.58 -32.75 1.76
N THR A 572 3.07 -33.48 0.78
CA THR A 572 1.74 -34.11 0.81
C THR A 572 1.86 -35.60 1.12
N GLU A 573 2.91 -36.26 0.60
CA GLU A 573 3.17 -37.69 0.82
C GLU A 573 4.64 -37.94 1.21
N VAL A 574 4.88 -39.02 1.96
CA VAL A 574 6.24 -39.43 2.35
C VAL A 574 7.11 -39.82 1.14
N SER A 575 6.50 -40.18 0.01
CA SER A 575 7.20 -40.47 -1.25
C SER A 575 7.99 -39.24 -1.78
N GLU A 576 7.47 -38.02 -1.59
CA GLU A 576 8.13 -36.78 -1.98
C GLU A 576 9.40 -36.53 -1.16
N ILE A 577 9.39 -36.87 0.13
CA ILE A 577 10.57 -36.82 1.00
C ILE A 577 11.67 -37.75 0.48
N ALA A 578 11.30 -38.96 0.05
CA ALA A 578 12.26 -39.91 -0.52
C ALA A 578 12.90 -39.36 -1.81
N ALA A 579 12.09 -38.76 -2.71
CA ALA A 579 12.57 -38.15 -3.95
C ALA A 579 13.55 -36.99 -3.69
N VAL A 580 13.25 -36.10 -2.74
CA VAL A 580 14.17 -35.00 -2.37
C VAL A 580 15.44 -35.54 -1.74
N ARG A 581 15.35 -36.55 -0.86
CA ARG A 581 16.50 -37.17 -0.22
C ARG A 581 17.45 -37.77 -1.26
N GLU A 582 16.93 -38.39 -2.31
CA GLU A 582 17.74 -38.89 -3.43
C GLU A 582 18.48 -37.75 -4.16
N LEU A 583 17.81 -36.63 -4.45
CA LEU A 583 18.43 -35.46 -5.06
C LEU A 583 19.52 -34.86 -4.17
N LEU A 584 19.26 -34.76 -2.86
CA LEU A 584 20.23 -34.29 -1.87
C LEU A 584 21.47 -35.19 -1.82
N GLN A 585 21.30 -36.52 -1.81
CA GLN A 585 22.41 -37.47 -1.85
C GLN A 585 23.23 -37.34 -3.13
N LYS A 586 22.58 -37.16 -4.29
CA LYS A 586 23.27 -36.91 -5.57
C LYS A 586 24.14 -35.65 -5.50
N GLU A 587 23.65 -34.57 -4.90
CA GLU A 587 24.44 -33.34 -4.76
C GLU A 587 25.58 -33.48 -3.73
N VAL A 588 25.39 -34.23 -2.64
CA VAL A 588 26.48 -34.56 -1.70
C VAL A 588 27.58 -35.35 -2.40
N GLN A 589 27.22 -36.41 -3.15
CA GLN A 589 28.19 -37.22 -3.92
C GLN A 589 28.91 -36.37 -4.98
N HIS A 590 28.17 -35.49 -5.65
CA HIS A 590 28.71 -34.56 -6.63
C HIS A 590 29.78 -33.65 -6.00
N LEU A 591 29.47 -33.00 -4.88
CA LEU A 591 30.42 -32.12 -4.18
C LEU A 591 31.65 -32.87 -3.66
N SER A 592 31.47 -34.07 -3.09
CA SER A 592 32.57 -34.93 -2.66
C SER A 592 33.51 -35.29 -3.81
N ARG A 593 32.96 -35.67 -4.98
CA ARG A 593 33.74 -36.07 -6.16
C ARG A 593 34.62 -34.93 -6.68
N PHE A 594 34.17 -33.69 -6.59
CA PHE A 594 34.91 -32.50 -7.04
C PHE A 594 35.72 -31.82 -5.92
N GLY A 595 35.84 -32.44 -4.74
CA GLY A 595 36.70 -31.96 -3.66
C GLY A 595 36.18 -30.71 -2.95
N HIS A 596 34.86 -30.43 -3.01
CA HIS A 596 34.25 -29.34 -2.27
C HIS A 596 34.04 -29.70 -0.80
N GLY A 597 34.12 -28.71 0.09
CA GLY A 597 33.81 -28.89 1.51
C GLY A 597 32.32 -29.21 1.72
N LEU A 598 32.04 -30.08 2.70
CA LEU A 598 30.69 -30.48 3.10
C LEU A 598 30.36 -29.98 4.51
N PRO A 599 29.06 -29.91 4.87
CA PRO A 599 28.65 -29.65 6.24
C PRO A 599 29.19 -30.70 7.20
N ARG A 600 29.55 -30.28 8.43
CA ARG A 600 29.95 -31.19 9.50
C ARG A 600 28.80 -32.09 9.93
N LYS A 601 27.58 -31.55 9.89
CA LYS A 601 26.34 -32.26 10.20
C LYS A 601 25.25 -31.77 9.27
N LEU A 602 24.53 -32.71 8.67
CA LEU A 602 23.40 -32.46 7.78
C LEU A 602 22.15 -33.05 8.43
N GLN A 603 21.16 -32.20 8.70
CA GLN A 603 19.85 -32.60 9.20
C GLN A 603 18.80 -32.27 8.14
N PHE A 604 18.01 -33.26 7.76
CA PHE A 604 16.97 -33.17 6.75
C PHE A 604 15.59 -33.40 7.37
N GLY A 605 14.74 -32.40 7.26
CA GLY A 605 13.40 -32.37 7.85
C GLY A 605 12.29 -32.14 6.84
N ALA A 606 11.06 -32.17 7.35
CA ALA A 606 9.86 -31.81 6.59
C ALA A 606 9.09 -30.72 7.30
N MET A 607 8.46 -29.83 6.53
CA MET A 607 7.41 -28.96 7.04
C MET A 607 6.08 -29.72 7.00
N LEU A 608 5.45 -29.90 8.15
CA LEU A 608 4.11 -30.48 8.24
C LEU A 608 3.09 -29.35 8.14
N GLU A 609 2.56 -29.18 6.95
CA GLU A 609 1.58 -28.15 6.64
C GLU A 609 0.43 -28.62 5.74
N VAL A 610 0.52 -29.83 5.17
CA VAL A 610 -0.57 -30.44 4.40
C VAL A 610 -1.25 -31.52 5.25
N PRO A 611 -2.58 -31.47 5.47
CA PRO A 611 -3.28 -32.40 6.35
C PRO A 611 -3.16 -33.88 5.95
N ALA A 612 -2.89 -34.20 4.68
CA ALA A 612 -2.69 -35.57 4.20
C ALA A 612 -1.61 -36.35 4.98
N LEU A 613 -0.58 -35.65 5.48
CA LEU A 613 0.48 -36.28 6.27
C LEU A 613 0.04 -36.73 7.67
N LEU A 614 -1.13 -36.31 8.16
CA LEU A 614 -1.65 -36.75 9.47
C LEU A 614 -1.90 -38.26 9.52
N TRP A 615 -2.18 -38.86 8.38
CA TRP A 615 -2.35 -40.31 8.23
C TRP A 615 -1.05 -41.06 7.94
N GLN A 616 0.07 -40.35 7.78
CA GLN A 616 1.41 -40.91 7.55
C GLN A 616 2.43 -40.39 8.58
N LEU A 617 1.99 -40.02 9.79
CA LEU A 617 2.86 -39.38 10.77
C LEU A 617 4.04 -40.28 11.16
N ASP A 618 3.80 -41.56 11.41
CA ASP A 618 4.88 -42.48 11.82
C ASP A 618 5.88 -42.72 10.69
N GLU A 619 5.41 -42.91 9.46
CA GLU A 619 6.28 -43.04 8.29
C GLU A 619 7.08 -41.77 8.04
N LEU A 620 6.47 -40.60 8.19
CA LEU A 620 7.15 -39.31 8.05
C LEU A 620 8.24 -39.17 9.12
N MET A 621 7.89 -39.38 10.40
CA MET A 621 8.81 -39.21 11.53
C MET A 621 10.02 -40.15 11.43
N ALA A 622 9.84 -41.35 10.89
CA ALA A 622 10.93 -42.29 10.61
C ALA A 622 11.78 -41.89 9.38
N ALA A 623 11.20 -41.15 8.43
CA ALA A 623 11.86 -40.74 7.19
C ALA A 623 12.68 -39.45 7.31
N VAL A 624 12.57 -38.68 8.41
CA VAL A 624 13.21 -37.38 8.60
C VAL A 624 13.88 -37.21 9.96
N ASP A 625 14.85 -36.29 10.05
CA ASP A 625 15.59 -36.02 11.30
C ASP A 625 14.83 -35.08 12.25
N PHE A 626 13.85 -34.33 11.75
CA PHE A 626 12.98 -33.43 12.51
C PHE A 626 11.77 -33.01 11.67
N VAL A 627 10.71 -32.54 12.34
CA VAL A 627 9.53 -31.94 11.70
C VAL A 627 9.31 -30.53 12.22
N SER A 628 8.93 -29.62 11.32
CA SER A 628 8.45 -28.29 11.69
C SER A 628 7.01 -28.10 11.24
N VAL A 629 6.09 -27.79 12.15
CA VAL A 629 4.69 -27.54 11.81
C VAL A 629 4.57 -26.14 11.23
N GLY A 630 4.09 -26.02 9.99
CA GLY A 630 3.74 -24.74 9.36
C GLY A 630 2.31 -24.37 9.72
N SER A 631 2.11 -23.69 10.85
CA SER A 631 0.75 -23.53 11.43
C SER A 631 -0.23 -22.80 10.52
N ASN A 632 0.28 -21.85 9.72
CA ASN A 632 -0.57 -20.99 8.89
C ASN A 632 -1.19 -21.79 7.73
N ASP A 633 -0.38 -22.55 6.99
CA ASP A 633 -0.85 -23.35 5.86
C ASP A 633 -1.62 -24.60 6.36
N LEU A 634 -1.17 -25.20 7.47
CA LEU A 634 -1.89 -26.32 8.10
C LEU A 634 -3.30 -25.93 8.53
N PHE A 635 -3.47 -24.76 9.15
CA PHE A 635 -4.78 -24.27 9.56
C PHE A 635 -5.67 -24.00 8.34
N GLN A 636 -5.13 -23.30 7.34
CA GLN A 636 -5.84 -22.99 6.10
C GLN A 636 -6.38 -24.25 5.42
N PHE A 637 -5.57 -25.29 5.25
CA PHE A 637 -6.01 -26.52 4.60
C PHE A 637 -6.89 -27.40 5.49
N ALA A 638 -6.60 -27.46 6.81
CA ALA A 638 -7.41 -28.26 7.74
C ALA A 638 -8.82 -27.67 7.94
N MET A 639 -8.95 -26.33 7.92
CA MET A 639 -10.21 -25.62 8.12
C MET A 639 -10.89 -25.17 6.83
N ALA A 640 -10.24 -25.40 5.67
CA ALA A 640 -10.69 -24.93 4.35
C ALA A 640 -10.97 -23.41 4.33
N VAL A 641 -10.05 -22.62 4.90
CA VAL A 641 -10.15 -21.15 4.95
C VAL A 641 -8.92 -20.52 4.32
N ASP A 642 -9.14 -19.75 3.25
CA ASP A 642 -8.11 -18.91 2.66
C ASP A 642 -7.86 -17.68 3.54
N ARG A 643 -6.63 -17.55 4.07
CA ARG A 643 -6.22 -16.40 4.88
C ARG A 643 -6.13 -15.08 4.09
N GLY A 644 -6.01 -15.16 2.76
CA GLY A 644 -6.03 -13.98 1.88
C GLY A 644 -7.45 -13.44 1.66
N ASN A 645 -8.48 -14.21 2.02
CA ASN A 645 -9.87 -13.83 1.81
C ASN A 645 -10.48 -13.23 3.08
N ALA A 646 -10.58 -11.90 3.11
CA ALA A 646 -11.11 -11.12 4.25
C ALA A 646 -12.52 -11.52 4.69
N ARG A 647 -13.33 -12.18 3.84
CA ARG A 647 -14.69 -12.62 4.21
C ARG A 647 -14.69 -13.84 5.12
N VAL A 648 -13.59 -14.62 5.13
CA VAL A 648 -13.52 -15.91 5.84
C VAL A 648 -12.30 -16.03 6.74
N SER A 649 -11.31 -15.15 6.63
CA SER A 649 -10.05 -15.20 7.39
C SER A 649 -10.26 -15.32 8.90
N ASP A 650 -11.28 -14.66 9.45
CA ASP A 650 -11.57 -14.64 10.89
C ASP A 650 -12.71 -15.60 11.31
N ARG A 651 -13.12 -16.52 10.41
CA ARG A 651 -14.28 -17.38 10.63
C ARG A 651 -14.08 -18.42 11.73
N PHE A 652 -12.85 -18.87 11.95
CA PHE A 652 -12.54 -19.92 12.91
C PHE A 652 -11.41 -19.49 13.85
N ASP A 653 -11.56 -19.83 15.12
CA ASP A 653 -10.51 -19.61 16.12
C ASP A 653 -9.37 -20.62 15.91
N THR A 654 -8.14 -20.12 15.81
CA THR A 654 -6.92 -20.94 15.77
C THR A 654 -6.69 -21.77 17.03
N LEU A 655 -7.35 -21.43 18.14
CA LEU A 655 -7.39 -22.23 19.37
C LEU A 655 -8.60 -23.16 19.44
N GLY A 656 -9.35 -23.35 18.35
CA GLY A 656 -10.46 -24.29 18.30
C GLY A 656 -10.04 -25.75 18.58
N LYS A 657 -10.94 -26.53 19.20
CA LYS A 657 -10.71 -27.94 19.54
C LYS A 657 -10.21 -28.80 18.35
N PRO A 658 -10.76 -28.71 17.12
CA PRO A 658 -10.31 -29.56 16.00
C PRO A 658 -8.83 -29.35 15.68
N PHE A 659 -8.40 -28.09 15.63
CA PHE A 659 -7.02 -27.76 15.29
C PHE A 659 -6.05 -28.08 16.45
N LEU A 660 -6.44 -27.82 17.70
CA LEU A 660 -5.61 -28.20 18.85
C LEU A 660 -5.45 -29.73 18.99
N ARG A 661 -6.50 -30.52 18.68
CA ARG A 661 -6.39 -31.99 18.63
C ARG A 661 -5.42 -32.45 17.55
N LEU A 662 -5.51 -31.86 16.35
CA LEU A 662 -4.57 -32.12 15.26
C LEU A 662 -3.12 -31.84 15.68
N LEU A 663 -2.86 -30.68 16.27
CA LEU A 663 -1.53 -30.33 16.77
C LEU A 663 -1.04 -31.29 17.87
N ARG A 664 -1.93 -31.70 18.78
CA ARG A 664 -1.63 -32.70 19.83
C ARG A 664 -1.18 -34.04 19.24
N ASP A 665 -1.86 -34.50 18.19
CA ASP A 665 -1.57 -35.78 17.57
C ASP A 665 -0.20 -35.75 16.87
N ILE A 666 0.19 -34.61 16.29
CA ILE A 666 1.55 -34.40 15.75
C ILE A 666 2.60 -34.47 16.87
N VAL A 667 2.38 -33.80 18.00
CA VAL A 667 3.32 -33.83 19.14
C VAL A 667 3.50 -35.26 19.66
N ARG A 668 2.39 -35.97 19.89
CA ARG A 668 2.41 -37.38 20.32
C ARG A 668 3.12 -38.28 19.31
N ALA A 669 3.01 -38.00 18.01
CA ALA A 669 3.74 -38.70 16.96
C ALA A 669 5.25 -38.44 17.02
N GLY A 670 5.65 -37.20 17.29
CA GLY A 670 7.06 -36.87 17.52
C GLY A 670 7.62 -37.60 18.74
N GLU A 671 6.90 -37.57 19.86
CA GLU A 671 7.30 -38.24 21.11
C GLU A 671 7.48 -39.75 20.92
N ARG A 672 6.49 -40.44 20.32
CA ARG A 672 6.54 -41.90 20.14
C ARG A 672 7.65 -42.36 19.18
N ASN A 673 8.07 -41.51 18.24
CA ASN A 673 9.15 -41.81 17.28
C ASN A 673 10.51 -41.19 17.67
N ASN A 674 10.58 -40.44 18.78
CA ASN A 674 11.74 -39.64 19.17
C ASN A 674 12.19 -38.62 18.11
N THR A 675 11.25 -38.10 17.32
CA THR A 675 11.51 -37.10 16.29
C THR A 675 11.23 -35.70 16.83
N PRO A 676 12.20 -34.77 16.84
CA PRO A 676 11.99 -33.41 17.32
C PRO A 676 10.92 -32.67 16.51
N VAL A 677 9.93 -32.10 17.20
CA VAL A 677 8.86 -31.30 16.61
C VAL A 677 9.04 -29.83 17.02
N THR A 678 9.11 -28.97 16.03
CA THR A 678 9.05 -27.50 16.21
C THR A 678 7.76 -26.98 15.62
N LEU A 679 7.19 -25.91 16.16
CA LEU A 679 6.14 -25.17 15.45
C LEU A 679 6.70 -23.85 14.95
N CYS A 680 6.49 -23.56 13.66
CA CYS A 680 6.81 -22.28 13.05
C CYS A 680 5.53 -21.66 12.46
N GLY A 681 5.33 -20.38 12.71
CA GLY A 681 4.17 -19.64 12.22
C GLY A 681 3.70 -18.59 13.21
N GLU A 682 2.63 -17.87 12.85
CA GLU A 682 2.13 -16.75 13.65
C GLU A 682 1.49 -17.22 14.96
N LEU A 683 1.02 -18.47 15.01
CA LEU A 683 0.44 -19.07 16.22
C LEU A 683 1.42 -19.11 17.40
N ALA A 684 2.73 -19.22 17.12
CA ALA A 684 3.76 -19.19 18.16
C ALA A 684 4.01 -17.78 18.73
N GLY A 685 3.54 -16.71 18.07
CA GLY A 685 3.88 -15.34 18.43
C GLY A 685 2.98 -14.70 19.49
N LYS A 686 1.76 -15.21 19.71
CA LYS A 686 0.83 -14.65 20.70
C LYS A 686 0.94 -15.42 22.02
N PRO A 687 1.11 -14.78 23.19
CA PRO A 687 1.31 -15.48 24.47
C PRO A 687 0.27 -16.55 24.79
N ILE A 688 -1.02 -16.28 24.61
CA ILE A 688 -2.08 -17.28 24.85
C ILE A 688 -1.99 -18.49 23.92
N SER A 689 -1.62 -18.26 22.65
CA SER A 689 -1.47 -19.33 21.67
C SER A 689 -0.20 -20.14 21.91
N ALA A 690 0.92 -19.47 22.21
CA ALA A 690 2.15 -20.13 22.63
C ALA A 690 1.93 -20.97 23.89
N MET A 691 1.19 -20.45 24.88
CA MET A 691 0.80 -21.18 26.08
C MET A 691 0.07 -22.49 25.74
N ALA A 692 -0.90 -22.42 24.82
CA ALA A 692 -1.59 -23.61 24.33
C ALA A 692 -0.63 -24.64 23.69
N LEU A 693 0.32 -24.19 22.86
CA LEU A 693 1.31 -25.07 22.26
C LEU A 693 2.19 -25.77 23.30
N LEU A 694 2.64 -25.05 24.32
CA LEU A 694 3.44 -25.62 25.41
C LEU A 694 2.65 -26.66 26.21
N GLY A 695 1.37 -26.38 26.48
CA GLY A 695 0.44 -27.30 27.12
C GLY A 695 0.12 -28.55 26.27
N LEU A 696 0.14 -28.43 24.94
CA LEU A 696 0.04 -29.60 24.04
C LEU A 696 1.29 -30.48 24.02
N GLY A 697 2.45 -29.95 24.46
CA GLY A 697 3.72 -30.67 24.51
C GLY A 697 4.80 -30.16 23.56
N PHE A 698 4.59 -29.06 22.82
CA PHE A 698 5.67 -28.45 22.04
C PHE A 698 6.80 -27.98 22.96
N ARG A 699 8.05 -28.28 22.59
CA ARG A 699 9.26 -27.85 23.32
C ARG A 699 10.18 -26.95 22.49
N SER A 700 9.79 -26.68 21.25
CA SER A 700 10.51 -25.79 20.33
C SER A 700 9.48 -25.00 19.53
N VAL A 701 9.58 -23.67 19.57
CA VAL A 701 8.66 -22.77 18.85
C VAL A 701 9.45 -21.65 18.18
N SER A 702 9.04 -21.29 16.96
CA SER A 702 9.68 -20.29 16.12
C SER A 702 8.70 -19.19 15.71
N MET A 703 9.03 -17.94 16.05
CA MET A 703 8.13 -16.78 15.95
C MET A 703 8.84 -15.53 15.43
N SER A 704 8.13 -14.40 15.27
CA SER A 704 8.78 -13.14 14.95
C SER A 704 9.69 -12.66 16.10
N PRO A 705 10.80 -11.96 15.83
CA PRO A 705 11.72 -11.50 16.89
C PRO A 705 11.05 -10.67 17.99
N ALA A 706 10.05 -9.86 17.63
CA ALA A 706 9.29 -9.05 18.57
C ALA A 706 8.43 -9.87 19.55
N SER A 707 8.02 -11.09 19.15
CA SER A 707 7.15 -11.96 19.96
C SER A 707 7.89 -12.74 21.05
N ILE A 708 9.23 -12.89 20.91
CA ILE A 708 10.04 -13.71 21.82
C ILE A 708 9.96 -13.20 23.26
N GLY A 709 10.01 -11.88 23.45
CA GLY A 709 9.93 -11.24 24.76
C GLY A 709 8.62 -11.52 25.51
N PRO A 710 7.46 -11.17 24.95
CA PRO A 710 6.14 -11.50 25.51
C PRO A 710 5.96 -12.99 25.79
N VAL A 711 6.31 -13.86 24.84
CA VAL A 711 6.17 -15.32 25.02
C VAL A 711 7.10 -15.83 26.12
N LYS A 712 8.34 -15.30 26.23
CA LYS A 712 9.25 -15.65 27.32
C LYS A 712 8.71 -15.20 28.68
N ALA A 713 8.10 -14.01 28.78
CA ALA A 713 7.49 -13.56 30.03
C ALA A 713 6.34 -14.47 30.49
N MET A 714 5.47 -14.89 29.56
CA MET A 714 4.41 -15.87 29.81
C MET A 714 4.99 -17.21 30.24
N LEU A 715 5.98 -17.71 29.50
CA LEU A 715 6.65 -18.99 29.72
C LEU A 715 7.21 -19.11 31.14
N LEU A 716 7.89 -18.07 31.64
CA LEU A 716 8.54 -18.08 32.95
C LEU A 716 7.53 -18.22 34.12
N GLY A 717 6.26 -17.85 33.92
CA GLY A 717 5.19 -18.03 34.90
C GLY A 717 4.40 -19.33 34.74
N LEU A 718 4.58 -20.05 33.63
CA LEU A 718 3.76 -21.20 33.25
C LEU A 718 4.21 -22.48 33.97
N ASP A 719 3.26 -23.22 34.54
CA ASP A 719 3.42 -24.64 34.89
C ASP A 719 2.88 -25.48 33.72
N ALA A 720 3.80 -26.03 32.91
CA ALA A 720 3.43 -26.70 31.67
C ALA A 720 2.74 -28.04 31.91
N ALA A 721 3.13 -28.78 32.94
CA ALA A 721 2.50 -30.05 33.30
C ALA A 721 1.05 -29.85 33.80
N ALA A 722 0.82 -28.85 34.66
CA ALA A 722 -0.52 -28.51 35.12
C ALA A 722 -1.44 -28.09 33.97
N LEU A 723 -0.94 -27.23 33.07
CA LEU A 723 -1.70 -26.82 31.89
C LEU A 723 -2.01 -28.00 30.96
N ALA A 724 -1.01 -28.87 30.71
CA ALA A 724 -1.18 -30.02 29.84
C ALA A 724 -2.31 -30.95 30.32
N LYS A 725 -2.45 -31.14 31.63
CA LYS A 725 -3.53 -31.93 32.21
C LYS A 725 -4.90 -31.31 31.90
N VAL A 726 -5.08 -30.03 32.23
CA VAL A 726 -6.35 -29.29 32.01
C VAL A 726 -6.71 -29.26 30.52
N MET A 727 -5.73 -29.00 29.65
CA MET A 727 -5.97 -28.96 28.22
C MET A 727 -6.36 -30.33 27.66
N ASN A 728 -5.70 -31.41 28.07
CA ASN A 728 -6.03 -32.74 27.58
C ASN A 728 -7.43 -33.17 28.02
N GLU A 729 -7.81 -32.92 29.28
CA GLU A 729 -9.16 -33.17 29.78
C GLU A 729 -10.22 -32.40 28.97
N ALA A 730 -10.00 -31.09 28.72
CA ALA A 730 -10.92 -30.26 27.95
C ALA A 730 -10.99 -30.64 26.45
N LEU A 731 -9.87 -31.10 25.88
CA LEU A 731 -9.80 -31.56 24.49
C LEU A 731 -10.44 -32.94 24.32
N ASP A 732 -10.41 -33.81 25.32
CA ASP A 732 -11.02 -35.14 25.25
C ASP A 732 -12.52 -35.13 25.60
N ASP A 733 -12.99 -34.09 26.31
CA ASP A 733 -14.40 -33.88 26.57
C ASP A 733 -15.18 -33.51 25.30
N ILE A 734 -16.00 -34.45 24.84
CA ILE A 734 -16.89 -34.34 23.67
C ILE A 734 -18.16 -33.53 23.94
N HIS A 735 -18.51 -33.30 25.21
CA HIS A 735 -19.71 -32.58 25.63
C HIS A 735 -19.40 -31.13 26.04
N ALA A 736 -18.16 -30.82 26.38
CA ALA A 736 -17.75 -29.46 26.73
C ALA A 736 -17.97 -28.47 25.57
N THR A 737 -18.81 -27.46 25.82
CA THR A 737 -19.12 -26.35 24.91
C THR A 737 -18.22 -25.13 25.11
N THR A 738 -17.47 -25.07 26.22
CA THR A 738 -16.59 -23.94 26.53
C THR A 738 -15.48 -23.83 25.48
N PRO A 739 -15.30 -22.64 24.87
CA PRO A 739 -14.18 -22.40 23.96
C PRO A 739 -12.83 -22.61 24.66
N MET A 740 -11.89 -23.26 23.99
CA MET A 740 -10.55 -23.51 24.55
C MET A 740 -9.81 -22.22 24.90
N ARG A 741 -10.08 -21.12 24.18
CA ARG A 741 -9.55 -19.80 24.52
C ARG A 741 -9.96 -19.34 25.92
N GLU A 742 -11.20 -19.57 26.33
CA GLU A 742 -11.68 -19.25 27.67
C GLU A 742 -11.05 -20.15 28.73
N VAL A 743 -10.90 -21.44 28.44
CA VAL A 743 -10.19 -22.39 29.32
C VAL A 743 -8.75 -21.92 29.56
N LEU A 744 -8.05 -21.49 28.51
CA LEU A 744 -6.69 -20.96 28.58
C LEU A 744 -6.63 -19.64 29.34
N ALA A 745 -7.53 -18.70 29.06
CA ALA A 745 -7.59 -17.41 29.75
C ALA A 745 -7.85 -17.58 31.25
N HIS A 746 -8.78 -18.46 31.63
CA HIS A 746 -9.07 -18.77 33.03
C HIS A 746 -7.88 -19.43 33.74
N PHE A 747 -7.17 -20.34 33.07
CA PHE A 747 -5.94 -20.93 33.60
C PHE A 747 -4.87 -19.86 33.84
N ALA A 748 -4.67 -18.95 32.88
CA ALA A 748 -3.70 -17.87 33.02
C ALA A 748 -4.03 -16.91 34.17
N GLU A 749 -5.30 -16.50 34.29
CA GLU A 749 -5.76 -15.62 35.36
C GLU A 749 -5.60 -16.26 36.75
N SER A 750 -6.03 -17.51 36.91
CA SER A 750 -5.92 -18.24 38.19
C SER A 750 -4.47 -18.48 38.64
N HIS A 751 -3.51 -18.49 37.71
CA HIS A 751 -2.09 -18.73 37.97
C HIS A 751 -1.23 -17.47 37.85
N ASN A 752 -1.83 -16.29 37.61
CA ASN A 752 -1.13 -15.00 37.40
C ASN A 752 -0.10 -15.05 36.25
N ILE A 753 -0.44 -15.71 35.15
CA ILE A 753 0.40 -15.79 33.95
C ILE A 753 0.15 -14.56 33.08
N PRO A 754 1.19 -13.79 32.69
CA PRO A 754 1.02 -12.63 31.85
C PRO A 754 0.70 -13.03 30.40
N LEU A 755 -0.43 -12.56 29.87
CA LEU A 755 -0.87 -12.74 28.48
C LEU A 755 -0.72 -11.48 27.63
#